data_AF-A0A9Q9IRE9-F1
#
_entry.id   AF-A0A9Q9IRE9-F1
#
_cell.length_a   1.000
_cell.length_b   1.000
_cell.length_c   1.000
_cell.angle_alpha   90.00
_cell.angle_beta   90.00
_cell.angle_gamma   90.00
#
_symmetry.space_group_name_H-M   'P 1'
#
loop_
_entity.id
_entity.type
_entity.pdbx_description
1 polymer ?
#
loop_
_entity_poly.entity_id
_entity_poly.type
_entity_poly.pdbx_seq_one_letter_code
_entity_poly.pdbx_strand_id
1 'polypeptide(L)'
;MTAAVLAASSVTVIPAPAAAAGDFSSGFEAGDAQPTWTNTAERGAGAGGYCCGLTSMESGVRAEAAHTGSAALMYSGAGATSYNRVFDVDIPVGAASTLSYWVFPQSGGNLDVAVDLAFTDGTYLRDSGAVDQHGVGTGPREQGSGGVLSFDTWNYVTSAIGAKVAGKTIDRILIGYDNPDGTARFRGYFDDIRISAGTAGGLSDLVDTRRGSNSDFAYSRGNTFPAAAVPHGFNFWTPVTNGNHDGWLYQYQDTTVQGFAVSHQPSPWLGDYGQLQVMPMNGGVRTSPDTRRSSFSHAAEIARPHYYRTRLDTYGITAELAPTDHAGVMRFTFPAASSSTSAPTILFDTVDSAGGEIGVDAAARTISGYADHRGQKLYFSATVDAGIAASGAVTGEGATSWIRVATPVSRQVTLRIGTSWISVAQAAANRDQEVGAKSLDTVRDEAAAQWDAVLGKVRVEGASADQLVTFYSNLYRAFMYPNNRAEIVGGVRRYRSPYDGLLHDGQMYVNNGFWDTARAEWPLLALLEPGRTGEMLDGFVNAYKTVGWTPSWSGPWNRAVMPGTNQDLAFADAYVKGVRNFDYRAAYASMVRNATVYSPAVDGRPGLDVSTFKGYLPSDVRGDSASWTLEDATSDFGIAQLAEALGYPEDAAYFRNRALNYANLFSPSVGFFRGRRGDGAWRTSDADFRPNLWGCEFVEGAAWHYATPAPQDPQGMANLYGGRAGLAAKLDAMFAAPRDYLPGCYSDPIHEMREVYASDMGQFAHANEQTHHMLYMYNYAGVPAKTQDRVRRVLTTLYDSGAGTGNGYFGDEDNGEMSAWYVFSALGFYPARMGSTDYAIGAPLHPKATLTLENGRTFTVTAPGVSDVNRYIQRATLNGAPYPKNYLTHADLTKGGTLDLVMGPDPSGWGTGAADVPGSITTGTAPPRQLVDRATGAPPALVDDTSMTKWVTEGATATITCRLAAPVAVRQYTLTSADDLPGGDPRSWVLQGSADGVTWTTVDARTDVDFADRRQTRAFGVAGGETYAWVRLQVTANHGAGQLQLAELQLLG
;
A
#
# COMPACT_ATOMS: atom_id res chain seq x y z
N MET A 1 -38.73 -17.72 57.15
CA MET A 1 -38.69 -19.18 56.92
C MET A 1 -38.62 -19.35 55.42
N THR A 2 -37.61 -19.93 54.76
CA THR A 2 -36.55 -20.88 55.14
C THR A 2 -35.42 -20.76 54.10
N ALA A 3 -34.19 -21.03 54.51
CA ALA A 3 -32.96 -20.97 53.73
C ALA A 3 -32.81 -22.13 52.71
N ALA A 4 -31.98 -21.94 51.68
CA ALA A 4 -31.28 -23.01 50.98
C ALA A 4 -29.87 -22.55 50.56
N VAL A 5 -28.91 -23.43 50.81
CA VAL A 5 -27.46 -23.28 50.82
C VAL A 5 -26.87 -23.38 49.40
N LEU A 6 -25.97 -22.45 49.04
CA LEU A 6 -25.09 -22.54 47.88
C LEU A 6 -23.74 -23.11 48.32
N ALA A 7 -23.38 -24.29 47.82
CA ALA A 7 -22.09 -24.92 48.04
C ALA A 7 -21.05 -24.36 47.06
N ALA A 8 -20.00 -23.74 47.59
CA ALA A 8 -18.84 -23.29 46.83
C ALA A 8 -17.99 -24.50 46.40
N SER A 9 -17.75 -24.63 45.09
CA SER A 9 -16.79 -25.58 44.53
C SER A 9 -15.48 -24.84 44.28
N SER A 10 -14.39 -25.30 44.91
CA SER A 10 -13.05 -24.75 44.81
C SER A 10 -12.47 -24.93 43.41
N VAL A 11 -12.28 -23.82 42.69
CA VAL A 11 -11.49 -23.77 41.45
C VAL A 11 -10.02 -23.88 41.83
N THR A 12 -9.37 -24.95 41.38
CA THR A 12 -7.91 -25.09 41.51
C THR A 12 -7.28 -24.35 40.33
N VAL A 13 -6.70 -23.18 40.60
CA VAL A 13 -5.96 -22.38 39.62
C VAL A 13 -4.69 -23.14 39.25
N ILE A 14 -4.53 -23.48 37.97
CA ILE A 14 -3.27 -23.98 37.42
C ILE A 14 -2.35 -22.76 37.25
N PRO A 15 -1.10 -22.78 37.73
CA PRO A 15 -0.20 -21.64 37.57
C PRO A 15 0.12 -21.39 36.09
N ALA A 16 0.25 -20.11 35.72
CA ALA A 16 0.79 -19.70 34.44
C ALA A 16 2.16 -20.36 34.17
N PRO A 17 2.52 -20.63 32.89
CA PRO A 17 3.88 -21.06 32.58
C PRO A 17 4.87 -20.03 33.11
N ALA A 18 5.97 -20.50 33.72
CA ALA A 18 7.03 -19.64 34.21
C ALA A 18 7.52 -18.74 33.07
N ALA A 19 7.52 -17.43 33.30
CA ALA A 19 8.15 -16.45 32.42
C ALA A 19 9.59 -16.90 32.12
N ALA A 20 10.04 -16.70 30.87
CA ALA A 20 11.44 -16.90 30.56
C ALA A 20 12.29 -16.04 31.52
N ALA A 21 13.45 -16.54 31.94
CA ALA A 21 14.32 -15.79 32.84
C ALA A 21 14.65 -14.43 32.19
N GLY A 22 14.13 -13.33 32.76
CA GLY A 22 14.30 -11.97 32.22
C GLY A 22 13.02 -11.26 31.75
N ASP A 23 11.85 -11.92 31.73
CA ASP A 23 10.57 -11.28 31.40
C ASP A 23 9.74 -10.95 32.66
N PHE A 24 8.99 -9.84 32.63
CA PHE A 24 8.00 -9.43 33.63
C PHE A 24 6.73 -8.89 32.94
N SER A 25 5.56 -9.21 33.48
CA SER A 25 4.28 -8.66 33.03
C SER A 25 3.29 -8.59 34.19
N SER A 26 2.53 -7.50 34.26
CA SER A 26 1.35 -7.39 35.12
C SER A 26 0.30 -6.49 34.48
N GLY A 27 -0.88 -7.03 34.21
CA GLY A 27 -2.12 -6.28 34.02
C GLY A 27 -2.93 -6.18 35.31
N PHE A 28 -2.31 -6.47 36.46
CA PHE A 28 -2.92 -6.43 37.78
C PHE A 28 -4.11 -7.39 38.01
N GLU A 29 -4.31 -8.36 37.12
CA GLU A 29 -5.39 -9.35 37.21
C GLU A 29 -5.11 -10.46 38.22
N ALA A 30 -6.15 -11.23 38.55
CA ALA A 30 -6.03 -12.41 39.39
C ALA A 30 -5.16 -13.49 38.68
N GLY A 31 -3.92 -13.64 39.15
CA GLY A 31 -2.92 -14.55 38.57
C GLY A 31 -1.66 -13.83 38.06
N ASP A 32 -1.73 -12.51 37.89
CA ASP A 32 -0.58 -11.67 37.55
C ASP A 32 0.30 -11.36 38.76
N ALA A 33 1.50 -10.82 38.50
CA ALA A 33 2.32 -10.24 39.56
C ALA A 33 1.55 -9.06 40.20
N GLN A 34 1.35 -9.11 41.52
CA GLN A 34 0.64 -8.06 42.27
C GLN A 34 1.64 -7.09 42.92
N PRO A 35 1.31 -5.79 43.06
CA PRO A 35 2.22 -4.81 43.65
C PRO A 35 2.72 -5.25 45.03
N THR A 36 4.03 -5.27 45.20
CA THR A 36 4.70 -5.54 46.48
C THR A 36 4.52 -4.38 47.45
N TRP A 37 4.31 -3.17 46.92
CA TRP A 37 4.09 -1.95 47.69
C TRP A 37 2.86 -1.18 47.22
N THR A 38 2.23 -0.49 48.16
CA THR A 38 1.16 0.49 47.93
C THR A 38 1.48 1.76 48.71
N ASN A 39 1.18 2.93 48.13
CA ASN A 39 1.38 4.23 48.78
C ASN A 39 2.78 4.43 49.39
N THR A 40 3.83 3.92 48.72
CA THR A 40 5.18 3.87 49.30
C THR A 40 6.16 4.61 48.39
N ALA A 41 6.57 5.82 48.77
CA ALA A 41 7.62 6.54 48.07
C ALA A 41 9.00 5.86 48.16
N GLU A 42 9.74 5.90 47.06
CA GLU A 42 11.20 5.76 47.00
C GLU A 42 11.87 7.13 47.11
N ARG A 43 11.36 8.11 46.35
CA ARG A 43 11.90 9.46 46.23
C ARG A 43 10.77 10.44 45.94
N GLY A 44 11.04 11.72 46.14
CA GLY A 44 10.13 12.82 45.87
C GLY A 44 9.99 13.71 47.09
N ALA A 45 9.72 14.98 46.84
CA ALA A 45 9.42 15.96 47.87
C ALA A 45 8.21 16.78 47.44
N GLY A 46 7.25 16.94 48.36
CA GLY A 46 6.15 17.89 48.21
C GLY A 46 4.91 17.38 47.49
N ALA A 47 4.80 16.10 47.12
CA ALA A 47 3.55 15.48 46.68
C ALA A 47 2.95 14.62 47.80
N GLY A 48 1.63 14.76 48.04
CA GLY A 48 0.87 13.99 49.01
C GLY A 48 -0.36 13.35 48.39
N GLY A 49 -0.95 12.37 49.10
CA GLY A 49 -2.10 11.62 48.58
C GLY A 49 -3.36 12.49 48.46
N TYR A 50 -4.23 12.12 47.52
CA TYR A 50 -5.49 12.83 47.27
C TYR A 50 -6.43 12.80 48.48
N CYS A 51 -6.38 11.72 49.28
CA CYS A 51 -7.08 11.57 50.55
C CYS A 51 -6.14 10.96 51.62
N CYS A 52 -6.56 11.03 52.89
CA CYS A 52 -5.98 10.24 53.99
C CYS A 52 -4.58 10.62 54.50
N GLY A 53 -4.07 11.83 54.19
CA GLY A 53 -2.86 12.36 54.83
C GLY A 53 -1.55 11.64 54.46
N LEU A 54 -1.50 11.01 53.28
CA LEU A 54 -0.30 10.35 52.78
C LEU A 54 0.81 11.37 52.48
N THR A 55 2.04 11.03 52.82
CA THR A 55 3.26 11.83 52.55
C THR A 55 3.89 11.56 51.18
N SER A 56 3.25 10.70 50.39
CA SER A 56 3.57 10.38 48.99
C SER A 56 2.28 10.38 48.16
N MET A 57 2.39 10.25 46.84
CA MET A 57 1.19 9.98 46.03
C MET A 57 0.50 8.67 46.48
N GLU A 58 -0.81 8.61 46.31
CA GLU A 58 -1.58 7.39 46.45
C GLU A 58 -1.28 6.48 45.26
N SER A 59 -1.00 5.20 45.51
CA SER A 59 -0.84 4.18 44.48
C SER A 59 -1.40 2.84 44.93
N GLY A 60 -2.24 2.23 44.11
CA GLY A 60 -2.76 0.88 44.39
C GLY A 60 -3.74 0.36 43.35
N VAL A 61 -3.89 -0.96 43.30
CA VAL A 61 -4.78 -1.63 42.35
C VAL A 61 -6.24 -1.25 42.63
N ARG A 62 -6.99 -0.95 41.58
CA ARG A 62 -8.43 -0.65 41.62
C ARG A 62 -9.14 -1.45 40.54
N ALA A 63 -10.36 -1.89 40.84
CA ALA A 63 -11.27 -2.49 39.87
C ALA A 63 -12.10 -1.39 39.17
N GLU A 64 -11.42 -0.39 38.61
CA GLU A 64 -12.03 0.71 37.87
C GLU A 64 -11.05 1.18 36.79
N ALA A 65 -11.57 1.45 35.58
CA ALA A 65 -10.80 1.96 34.45
C ALA A 65 -9.54 1.14 34.13
N ALA A 66 -9.70 -0.12 33.73
CA ALA A 66 -8.64 -0.96 33.17
C ALA A 66 -8.54 -0.81 31.65
N HIS A 67 -7.34 -0.96 31.09
CA HIS A 67 -7.10 -0.98 29.65
C HIS A 67 -7.47 -2.36 29.10
N THR A 68 -6.96 -3.42 29.74
CA THR A 68 -7.42 -4.79 29.52
C THR A 68 -7.85 -5.43 30.83
N GLY A 69 -8.72 -6.45 30.78
CA GLY A 69 -9.18 -7.12 31.98
C GLY A 69 -10.15 -6.29 32.84
N SER A 70 -9.94 -6.30 34.16
CA SER A 70 -10.83 -5.78 35.18
C SER A 70 -10.14 -4.90 36.24
N ALA A 71 -8.81 -4.83 36.28
CA ALA A 71 -8.02 -4.12 37.27
C ALA A 71 -6.92 -3.26 36.65
N ALA A 72 -6.61 -2.13 37.29
CA ALA A 72 -5.47 -1.27 36.92
C ALA A 72 -4.84 -0.64 38.16
N LEU A 73 -3.59 -0.19 38.03
CA LEU A 73 -2.87 0.53 39.09
C LEU A 73 -3.23 2.01 39.06
N MET A 74 -4.05 2.45 40.00
CA MET A 74 -4.37 3.87 40.14
C MET A 74 -3.17 4.62 40.74
N TYR A 75 -2.91 5.83 40.25
CA TYR A 75 -2.09 6.84 40.90
C TYR A 75 -2.92 8.11 41.16
N SER A 76 -2.73 8.75 42.32
CA SER A 76 -3.45 10.00 42.63
C SER A 76 -2.69 10.85 43.65
N GLY A 77 -2.82 12.17 43.57
CA GLY A 77 -2.17 13.05 44.54
C GLY A 77 -2.37 14.54 44.27
N ALA A 78 -1.65 15.33 45.04
CA ALA A 78 -1.50 16.76 44.85
C ALA A 78 -0.09 17.20 45.26
N GLY A 79 0.46 18.21 44.60
CA GLY A 79 1.78 18.78 44.92
C GLY A 79 2.83 18.43 43.87
N ALA A 80 4.10 18.36 44.27
CA ALA A 80 5.23 18.52 43.35
C ALA A 80 5.77 17.20 42.74
N THR A 81 6.47 16.38 43.53
CA THR A 81 7.17 15.18 42.99
C THR A 81 6.99 13.95 43.88
N SER A 82 6.67 12.80 43.29
CA SER A 82 6.59 11.49 43.98
C SER A 82 6.96 10.36 43.02
N TYR A 83 7.86 9.48 43.46
CA TYR A 83 8.21 8.24 42.79
C TYR A 83 7.89 7.09 43.74
N ASN A 84 6.81 6.36 43.49
CA ASN A 84 6.37 5.26 44.35
C ASN A 84 6.89 3.93 43.84
N ARG A 85 7.31 3.08 44.77
CA ARG A 85 7.62 1.67 44.51
C ARG A 85 6.33 0.91 44.25
N VAL A 86 6.37 0.03 43.25
CA VAL A 86 5.25 -0.84 42.90
C VAL A 86 5.66 -2.30 43.03
N PHE A 87 6.74 -2.72 42.36
CA PHE A 87 7.19 -4.11 42.35
C PHE A 87 8.64 -4.25 42.78
N ASP A 88 8.90 -5.29 43.56
CA ASP A 88 10.25 -5.81 43.84
C ASP A 88 10.56 -6.87 42.78
N VAL A 89 11.65 -6.71 42.05
CA VAL A 89 11.98 -7.56 40.90
C VAL A 89 13.48 -7.82 40.84
N ASP A 90 13.88 -8.88 40.14
CA ASP A 90 15.29 -9.19 39.85
C ASP A 90 15.39 -9.56 38.37
N ILE A 91 15.39 -8.54 37.51
CA ILE A 91 15.28 -8.71 36.06
C ILE A 91 16.57 -8.23 35.39
N PRO A 92 17.39 -9.12 34.80
CA PRO A 92 18.55 -8.71 34.03
C PRO A 92 18.12 -8.00 32.74
N VAL A 93 18.78 -6.89 32.41
CA VAL A 93 18.54 -6.13 31.18
C VAL A 93 19.51 -6.60 30.10
N GLY A 94 18.98 -7.22 29.05
CA GLY A 94 19.69 -7.57 27.83
C GLY A 94 19.72 -6.42 26.83
N ALA A 95 20.50 -6.59 25.75
CA ALA A 95 20.57 -5.60 24.67
C ALA A 95 19.23 -5.38 23.94
N ALA A 96 18.37 -6.39 23.93
CA ALA A 96 17.05 -6.36 23.31
C ALA A 96 15.91 -6.01 24.28
N SER A 97 16.23 -5.69 25.54
CA SER A 97 15.19 -5.48 26.54
C SER A 97 14.33 -4.26 26.26
N THR A 98 13.02 -4.42 26.45
CA THR A 98 12.03 -3.35 26.29
C THR A 98 11.21 -3.18 27.57
N LEU A 99 10.77 -1.95 27.83
CA LEU A 99 9.74 -1.59 28.82
C LEU A 99 8.51 -1.14 28.04
N SER A 100 7.32 -1.60 28.39
CA SER A 100 6.06 -1.02 27.89
C SER A 100 4.97 -0.96 28.95
N TYR A 101 4.05 -0.03 28.83
CA TYR A 101 2.89 0.13 29.71
C TYR A 101 1.81 0.99 29.04
N TRP A 102 0.60 0.91 29.57
CA TRP A 102 -0.48 1.84 29.25
C TRP A 102 -0.68 2.84 30.38
N VAL A 103 -0.96 4.10 30.05
CA VAL A 103 -1.26 5.16 31.03
C VAL A 103 -2.50 5.95 30.63
N PHE A 104 -3.40 6.15 31.59
CA PHE A 104 -4.63 6.95 31.47
C PHE A 104 -4.57 8.15 32.42
N PRO A 105 -4.02 9.30 31.99
CA PRO A 105 -4.08 10.54 32.76
C PRO A 105 -5.50 11.12 32.72
N GLN A 106 -6.07 11.48 33.87
CA GLN A 106 -7.40 12.11 33.92
C GLN A 106 -7.32 13.62 33.77
N SER A 107 -8.30 14.20 33.06
CA SER A 107 -8.43 15.64 32.93
C SER A 107 -8.59 16.35 34.28
N GLY A 108 -8.12 17.60 34.36
CA GLY A 108 -7.94 18.31 35.62
C GLY A 108 -6.66 17.93 36.37
N GLY A 109 -5.87 17.02 35.79
CA GLY A 109 -4.54 16.60 36.23
C GLY A 109 -3.38 17.27 35.51
N ASN A 110 -2.25 16.58 35.44
CA ASN A 110 -1.06 16.93 34.69
C ASN A 110 -0.46 15.65 34.09
N LEU A 111 0.24 15.78 32.96
CA LEU A 111 0.75 14.67 32.14
C LEU A 111 2.16 14.21 32.52
N ASP A 112 2.79 14.83 33.53
CA ASP A 112 4.17 14.55 33.96
C ASP A 112 4.25 13.23 34.74
N VAL A 113 3.86 12.12 34.11
CA VAL A 113 3.71 10.78 34.68
C VAL A 113 4.41 9.71 33.83
N ALA A 114 5.07 8.76 34.47
CA ALA A 114 5.73 7.64 33.76
C ALA A 114 6.00 6.43 34.68
N VAL A 115 6.33 5.28 34.07
CA VAL A 115 6.99 4.17 34.78
C VAL A 115 8.50 4.42 34.76
N ASP A 116 9.15 4.27 35.92
CA ASP A 116 10.60 4.37 36.06
C ASP A 116 11.16 3.06 36.63
N LEU A 117 12.43 2.77 36.36
CA LEU A 117 13.09 1.54 36.81
C LEU A 117 14.28 1.90 37.69
N ALA A 118 14.33 1.34 38.89
CA ALA A 118 15.51 1.43 39.76
C ALA A 118 16.41 0.22 39.50
N PHE A 119 17.71 0.47 39.30
CA PHE A 119 18.70 -0.58 39.08
C PHE A 119 19.48 -0.89 40.35
N THR A 120 20.03 -2.11 40.44
CA THR A 120 20.83 -2.58 41.59
C THR A 120 22.11 -1.76 41.83
N ASP A 121 22.57 -0.99 40.83
CA ASP A 121 23.70 -0.06 40.92
C ASP A 121 23.33 1.31 41.51
N GLY A 122 22.07 1.53 41.88
CA GLY A 122 21.55 2.78 42.45
C GLY A 122 21.18 3.86 41.42
N THR A 123 21.24 3.54 40.12
CA THR A 123 20.80 4.44 39.04
C THR A 123 19.35 4.19 38.62
N TYR A 124 18.79 5.09 37.79
CA TYR A 124 17.39 5.03 37.34
C TYR A 124 17.26 5.12 35.82
N LEU A 125 16.18 4.57 35.26
CA LEU A 125 15.93 4.60 33.83
C LEU A 125 15.78 6.03 33.31
N ARG A 126 15.06 6.89 34.02
CA ARG A 126 14.89 8.32 33.66
C ARG A 126 16.22 9.05 33.44
N ASP A 127 17.29 8.65 34.14
CA ASP A 127 18.61 9.29 34.08
C ASP A 127 19.53 8.68 33.00
N SER A 128 19.05 7.67 32.25
CA SER A 128 19.87 6.91 31.29
C SER A 128 19.95 7.53 29.88
N GLY A 129 19.10 8.52 29.58
CA GLY A 129 18.89 9.00 28.22
C GLY A 129 18.14 8.01 27.32
N ALA A 130 17.45 7.04 27.91
CA ALA A 130 16.44 6.24 27.20
C ALA A 130 15.28 7.13 26.78
N VAL A 131 14.74 6.80 25.62
CA VAL A 131 13.58 7.48 25.03
C VAL A 131 12.51 6.45 24.71
N ASP A 132 11.26 6.90 24.66
CA ASP A 132 10.11 6.12 24.26
C ASP A 132 10.03 5.96 22.73
N GLN A 133 8.92 5.40 22.25
CA GLN A 133 8.65 5.19 20.83
C GLN A 133 8.68 6.48 20.00
N HIS A 134 8.33 7.61 20.60
CA HIS A 134 8.24 8.92 19.98
C HIS A 134 9.55 9.72 20.08
N GLY A 135 10.59 9.13 20.69
CA GLY A 135 11.86 9.82 20.94
C GLY A 135 11.81 10.77 22.14
N VAL A 136 10.76 10.72 22.95
CA VAL A 136 10.61 11.51 24.18
C VAL A 136 11.31 10.78 25.33
N GLY A 137 11.99 11.49 26.23
CA GLY A 137 12.66 10.87 27.38
C GLY A 137 11.68 10.06 28.26
N THR A 138 12.17 8.99 28.90
CA THR A 138 11.33 8.08 29.71
C THR A 138 10.96 8.62 31.09
N GLY A 139 11.49 9.79 31.49
CA GLY A 139 11.14 10.42 32.76
C GLY A 139 9.74 11.06 32.74
N PRO A 140 9.08 11.21 33.90
CA PRO A 140 7.72 11.76 33.95
C PRO A 140 7.62 13.16 33.32
N ARG A 141 8.58 14.04 33.60
CA ARG A 141 8.58 15.42 33.06
C ARG A 141 8.78 15.46 31.55
N GLU A 142 9.67 14.62 31.04
CA GLU A 142 9.89 14.48 29.60
C GLU A 142 8.62 13.97 28.92
N GLN A 143 7.96 12.96 29.48
CA GLN A 143 6.68 12.44 28.97
C GLN A 143 5.58 13.50 28.93
N GLY A 144 5.41 14.28 30.02
CA GLY A 144 4.39 15.31 30.07
C GLY A 144 4.66 16.53 29.18
N SER A 145 5.92 16.92 29.01
CA SER A 145 6.32 18.02 28.12
C SER A 145 6.53 17.60 26.65
N GLY A 146 6.65 16.31 26.38
CA GLY A 146 6.89 15.75 25.04
C GLY A 146 5.68 15.79 24.11
N GLY A 147 4.48 16.09 24.62
CA GLY A 147 3.26 16.27 23.82
C GLY A 147 2.67 14.97 23.25
N VAL A 148 3.07 13.82 23.80
CA VAL A 148 2.67 12.48 23.32
C VAL A 148 1.54 11.85 24.15
N LEU A 149 1.33 12.33 25.38
CA LEU A 149 0.25 11.88 26.25
C LEU A 149 -0.98 12.79 26.10
N SER A 150 -2.17 12.18 26.11
CA SER A 150 -3.45 12.87 26.10
C SER A 150 -4.28 12.49 27.34
N PHE A 151 -5.07 13.45 27.81
CA PHE A 151 -6.01 13.22 28.91
C PHE A 151 -7.18 12.35 28.46
N ASP A 152 -7.76 11.63 29.43
CA ASP A 152 -8.99 10.85 29.31
C ASP A 152 -8.98 9.80 28.18
N THR A 153 -7.79 9.34 27.81
CA THR A 153 -7.57 8.24 26.88
C THR A 153 -6.42 7.38 27.37
N TRP A 154 -6.41 6.11 26.95
CA TRP A 154 -5.29 5.22 27.17
C TRP A 154 -4.17 5.57 26.19
N ASN A 155 -2.99 5.83 26.74
CA ASN A 155 -1.78 6.12 25.98
C ASN A 155 -0.81 4.95 26.15
N TYR A 156 -0.36 4.36 25.05
CA TYR A 156 0.66 3.33 25.07
C TYR A 156 2.04 3.98 25.15
N VAL A 157 2.93 3.49 26.02
CA VAL A 157 4.32 3.92 26.10
C VAL A 157 5.21 2.70 26.05
N THR A 158 6.25 2.73 25.21
CA THR A 158 7.23 1.66 25.06
C THR A 158 8.63 2.22 24.82
N SER A 159 9.65 1.59 25.40
CA SER A 159 11.05 2.03 25.30
C SER A 159 11.98 0.82 25.17
N ALA A 160 12.88 0.87 24.19
CA ALA A 160 13.96 -0.11 24.03
C ALA A 160 15.11 0.17 25.02
N ILE A 161 14.85 -0.08 26.31
CA ILE A 161 15.75 0.22 27.41
C ILE A 161 17.13 -0.46 27.27
N GLY A 162 17.18 -1.65 26.65
CA GLY A 162 18.42 -2.39 26.40
C GLY A 162 19.49 -1.58 25.66
N ALA A 163 19.08 -0.66 24.77
CA ALA A 163 20.00 0.19 24.02
C ALA A 163 20.81 1.18 24.90
N LYS A 164 20.37 1.42 26.14
CA LYS A 164 20.99 2.37 27.07
C LYS A 164 21.49 1.73 28.36
N VAL A 165 20.80 0.69 28.84
CA VAL A 165 21.03 0.12 30.18
C VAL A 165 21.27 -1.40 30.16
N ALA A 166 21.63 -1.98 29.01
CA ALA A 166 22.03 -3.39 28.96
C ALA A 166 23.19 -3.71 29.93
N GLY A 167 23.12 -4.89 30.55
CA GLY A 167 24.05 -5.34 31.58
C GLY A 167 23.69 -4.91 33.00
N LYS A 168 22.69 -4.03 33.18
CA LYS A 168 22.12 -3.72 34.50
C LYS A 168 21.07 -4.75 34.92
N THR A 169 20.72 -4.74 36.19
CA THR A 169 19.61 -5.52 36.75
C THR A 169 18.57 -4.57 37.34
N ILE A 170 17.31 -4.71 36.92
CA ILE A 170 16.19 -3.98 37.48
C ILE A 170 15.89 -4.60 38.84
N ASP A 171 15.93 -3.75 39.86
CA ASP A 171 15.70 -4.07 41.27
C ASP A 171 14.25 -3.73 41.65
N ARG A 172 13.72 -2.62 41.13
CA ARG A 172 12.34 -2.19 41.39
C ARG A 172 11.70 -1.50 40.19
N ILE A 173 10.40 -1.71 40.07
CA ILE A 173 9.54 -0.96 39.14
C ILE A 173 8.81 0.13 39.94
N LEU A 174 8.93 1.37 39.46
CA LEU A 174 8.36 2.56 40.06
C LEU A 174 7.30 3.17 39.15
N ILE A 175 6.37 3.91 39.74
CA ILE A 175 5.58 4.92 39.01
C ILE A 175 5.94 6.30 39.54
N GLY A 176 6.13 7.25 38.64
CA GLY A 176 6.58 8.60 38.93
C GLY A 176 5.59 9.67 38.52
N TYR A 177 5.50 10.71 39.33
CA TYR A 177 4.94 12.02 38.99
C TYR A 177 6.00 13.08 39.29
N ASP A 178 6.33 13.93 38.32
CA ASP A 178 7.40 14.93 38.45
C ASP A 178 7.02 16.29 37.85
N ASN A 179 6.33 17.10 38.65
CA ASN A 179 6.05 18.48 38.32
C ASN A 179 6.49 19.39 39.49
N PRO A 180 7.77 19.81 39.54
CA PRO A 180 8.33 20.54 40.68
C PRO A 180 7.65 21.90 40.93
N ASP A 181 7.08 22.49 39.89
CA ASP A 181 6.35 23.76 39.93
C ASP A 181 4.82 23.55 40.07
N GLY A 182 4.38 22.29 40.08
CA GLY A 182 2.98 21.87 40.11
C GLY A 182 2.39 21.91 41.51
N THR A 183 1.26 22.61 41.66
CA THR A 183 0.40 22.50 42.85
C THR A 183 -0.94 21.84 42.52
N ALA A 184 -1.12 21.39 41.28
CA ALA A 184 -2.35 20.80 40.80
C ALA A 184 -2.55 19.40 41.40
N ARG A 185 -3.82 18.99 41.47
CA ARG A 185 -4.15 17.60 41.73
C ARG A 185 -3.82 16.81 40.47
N PHE A 186 -3.49 15.54 40.62
CA PHE A 186 -3.31 14.62 39.52
C PHE A 186 -3.93 13.28 39.88
N ARG A 187 -4.44 12.59 38.87
CA ARG A 187 -4.98 11.23 39.00
C ARG A 187 -4.92 10.53 37.65
N GLY A 188 -4.75 9.23 37.69
CA GLY A 188 -4.86 8.39 36.53
C GLY A 188 -4.61 6.93 36.86
N TYR A 189 -4.40 6.13 35.82
CA TYR A 189 -4.21 4.70 35.91
C TYR A 189 -3.02 4.27 35.05
N PHE A 190 -2.29 3.27 35.52
CA PHE A 190 -1.34 2.49 34.73
C PHE A 190 -1.87 1.08 34.58
N ASP A 191 -1.66 0.49 33.41
CA ASP A 191 -2.03 -0.89 33.13
C ASP A 191 -0.97 -1.59 32.26
N ASP A 192 -1.01 -2.92 32.22
CA ASP A 192 -0.22 -3.73 31.29
C ASP A 192 1.30 -3.44 31.33
N ILE A 193 1.89 -3.30 32.53
CA ILE A 193 3.33 -3.04 32.68
C ILE A 193 4.10 -4.30 32.31
N ARG A 194 4.97 -4.19 31.29
CA ARG A 194 5.77 -5.30 30.77
C ARG A 194 7.24 -4.90 30.64
N ILE A 195 8.12 -5.79 31.07
CA ILE A 195 9.54 -5.77 30.72
C ILE A 195 9.79 -7.06 29.96
N SER A 196 10.21 -6.96 28.70
CA SER A 196 10.65 -8.14 27.97
C SER A 196 12.16 -8.17 27.89
N ALA A 197 12.75 -9.35 28.07
CA ALA A 197 14.15 -9.62 27.78
C ALA A 197 14.48 -9.34 26.30
N GLY A 198 13.48 -9.51 25.42
CA GLY A 198 13.62 -9.48 23.97
C GLY A 198 14.50 -10.61 23.46
N THR A 199 14.15 -11.19 22.32
CA THR A 199 15.11 -11.98 21.53
C THR A 199 15.72 -11.08 20.49
N ALA A 200 17.05 -11.11 20.33
CA ALA A 200 17.71 -10.48 19.18
C ALA A 200 17.31 -11.23 17.91
N GLY A 201 16.14 -10.88 17.38
CA GLY A 201 15.51 -11.47 16.22
C GLY A 201 16.03 -10.91 14.90
N GLY A 202 15.56 -11.47 13.79
CA GLY A 202 15.78 -10.95 12.45
C GLY A 202 15.06 -9.62 12.21
N LEU A 203 15.26 -9.00 11.05
CA LEU A 203 14.51 -7.79 10.68
C LEU A 203 13.00 -8.09 10.56
N SER A 204 12.66 -9.30 10.16
CA SER A 204 11.29 -9.79 10.07
C SER A 204 10.59 -9.93 11.43
N ASP A 205 11.32 -9.99 12.55
CA ASP A 205 10.75 -9.94 13.90
C ASP A 205 10.32 -8.52 14.33
N LEU A 206 10.79 -7.50 13.61
CA LEU A 206 10.36 -6.11 13.78
C LEU A 206 9.02 -5.83 13.08
N VAL A 207 8.55 -6.73 12.21
CA VAL A 207 7.33 -6.52 11.43
C VAL A 207 6.10 -6.93 12.24
N ASP A 208 5.12 -6.03 12.39
CA ASP A 208 3.79 -6.37 12.91
C ASP A 208 2.79 -6.44 11.75
N THR A 209 2.30 -7.64 11.46
CA THR A 209 1.38 -7.85 10.32
C THR A 209 -0.06 -7.41 10.61
N ARG A 210 -0.39 -7.07 11.87
CA ARG A 210 -1.70 -6.51 12.26
C ARG A 210 -1.79 -5.01 12.00
N ARG A 211 -0.69 -4.37 11.63
CA ARG A 211 -0.66 -2.94 11.34
C ARG A 211 -1.64 -2.58 10.22
N GLY A 212 -2.64 -1.78 10.57
CA GLY A 212 -3.74 -1.34 9.71
C GLY A 212 -4.99 -2.23 9.70
N SER A 213 -5.04 -3.27 10.53
CA SER A 213 -6.21 -4.15 10.63
C SER A 213 -7.29 -3.65 11.59
N ASN A 214 -7.07 -2.55 12.31
CA ASN A 214 -8.12 -1.83 13.03
C ASN A 214 -8.90 -0.92 12.07
N SER A 215 -9.56 -1.55 11.11
CA SER A 215 -10.28 -0.89 10.03
C SER A 215 -11.68 -1.50 9.88
N ASP A 216 -12.59 -0.73 9.30
CA ASP A 216 -13.91 -1.19 8.88
C ASP A 216 -14.36 -0.46 7.60
N PHE A 217 -15.55 -0.79 7.10
CA PHE A 217 -16.12 -0.17 5.90
C PHE A 217 -16.22 1.36 5.99
N ALA A 218 -16.45 1.91 7.19
CA ALA A 218 -16.71 3.32 7.37
C ALA A 218 -15.42 4.15 7.56
N TYR A 219 -14.35 3.54 8.05
CA TYR A 219 -13.08 4.21 8.32
C TYR A 219 -11.89 3.25 8.22
N SER A 220 -10.97 3.54 7.31
CA SER A 220 -9.74 2.79 7.13
C SER A 220 -8.60 3.32 8.00
N ARG A 221 -7.80 2.38 8.49
CA ARG A 221 -6.46 2.62 9.04
C ARG A 221 -5.41 1.78 8.31
N GLY A 222 -5.73 1.33 7.09
CA GLY A 222 -4.90 0.50 6.23
C GLY A 222 -5.71 -0.57 5.51
N ASN A 223 -6.88 -0.96 6.04
CA ASN A 223 -7.70 -2.05 5.53
C ASN A 223 -6.91 -3.35 5.29
N THR A 224 -5.94 -3.63 6.18
CA THR A 224 -5.05 -4.78 6.07
C THR A 224 -5.51 -5.95 6.94
N PHE A 225 -4.89 -7.11 6.76
CA PHE A 225 -5.04 -8.27 7.63
C PHE A 225 -3.66 -8.92 7.93
N PRO A 226 -3.53 -9.65 9.05
CA PRO A 226 -2.27 -10.28 9.45
C PRO A 226 -1.97 -11.55 8.63
N ALA A 227 -1.40 -11.35 7.46
CA ALA A 227 -0.88 -12.43 6.62
C ALA A 227 0.47 -12.94 7.14
N ALA A 228 0.60 -14.25 7.30
CA ALA A 228 1.88 -14.96 7.28
C ALA A 228 2.07 -15.52 5.86
N ALA A 229 3.14 -15.12 5.19
CA ALA A 229 3.46 -15.47 3.81
C ALA A 229 4.96 -15.33 3.52
N VAL A 230 5.40 -15.71 2.34
CA VAL A 230 6.72 -15.34 1.78
C VAL A 230 6.59 -14.12 0.87
N PRO A 231 7.68 -13.39 0.55
CA PRO A 231 7.60 -12.22 -0.34
C PRO A 231 6.94 -12.56 -1.69
N HIS A 232 5.94 -11.79 -2.10
CA HIS A 232 5.11 -12.00 -3.31
C HIS A 232 4.46 -13.40 -3.39
N GLY A 233 4.21 -14.02 -2.23
CA GLY A 233 3.83 -15.43 -2.12
C GLY A 233 2.52 -15.77 -2.83
N PHE A 234 2.40 -17.01 -3.26
CA PHE A 234 1.23 -17.57 -3.92
C PHE A 234 0.03 -17.65 -2.96
N ASN A 235 0.25 -18.04 -1.70
CA ASN A 235 -0.77 -18.04 -0.66
C ASN A 235 -0.45 -17.04 0.45
N PHE A 236 -1.48 -16.40 0.98
CA PHE A 236 -1.43 -15.82 2.32
C PHE A 236 -2.12 -16.73 3.33
N TRP A 237 -1.55 -16.83 4.52
CA TRP A 237 -2.17 -17.56 5.63
C TRP A 237 -2.53 -16.58 6.74
N THR A 238 -3.79 -16.53 7.15
CA THR A 238 -4.28 -15.51 8.10
C THR A 238 -5.29 -16.10 9.10
N PRO A 239 -5.35 -15.63 10.36
CA PRO A 239 -6.56 -15.80 11.17
C PRO A 239 -7.76 -15.11 10.49
N VAL A 240 -8.97 -15.63 10.74
CA VAL A 240 -10.23 -14.97 10.35
C VAL A 240 -11.10 -14.73 11.57
N THR A 241 -11.52 -13.49 11.80
CA THR A 241 -12.46 -13.11 12.87
C THR A 241 -13.90 -13.15 12.37
N ASN A 242 -14.09 -13.00 11.05
CA ASN A 242 -15.36 -13.18 10.37
C ASN A 242 -15.22 -14.17 9.20
N GLY A 243 -15.55 -15.44 9.46
CA GLY A 243 -15.44 -16.55 8.51
C GLY A 243 -16.56 -16.63 7.46
N ASN A 244 -17.53 -15.70 7.49
CA ASN A 244 -18.62 -15.56 6.50
C ASN A 244 -18.52 -14.22 5.73
N HIS A 245 -17.37 -13.55 5.76
CA HIS A 245 -17.23 -12.24 5.14
C HIS A 245 -16.12 -12.25 4.10
N ASP A 246 -16.43 -11.71 2.94
CA ASP A 246 -15.56 -11.76 1.76
C ASP A 246 -14.63 -10.56 1.63
N GLY A 247 -14.75 -9.56 2.52
CA GLY A 247 -13.91 -8.34 2.58
C GLY A 247 -13.09 -8.21 3.87
N TRP A 248 -13.69 -7.85 5.00
CA TRP A 248 -12.99 -7.80 6.30
C TRP A 248 -12.82 -9.18 6.94
N LEU A 249 -11.77 -9.91 6.52
CA LEU A 249 -11.45 -11.25 7.03
C LEU A 249 -11.03 -11.23 8.51
N TYR A 250 -10.29 -10.20 8.91
CA TYR A 250 -9.79 -9.97 10.26
C TYR A 250 -9.98 -8.50 10.60
N GLN A 251 -10.49 -8.23 11.80
CA GLN A 251 -10.55 -6.87 12.35
C GLN A 251 -9.93 -6.88 13.75
N TYR A 252 -9.01 -5.95 14.03
CA TYR A 252 -8.27 -5.93 15.30
C TYR A 252 -9.20 -5.79 16.51
N GLN A 253 -10.32 -5.09 16.36
CA GLN A 253 -11.30 -4.89 17.42
C GLN A 253 -12.11 -6.15 17.77
N ASP A 254 -12.03 -7.22 16.98
CA ASP A 254 -12.77 -8.45 17.25
C ASP A 254 -12.09 -9.30 18.33
N THR A 255 -12.88 -9.76 19.30
CA THR A 255 -12.39 -10.57 20.43
C THR A 255 -12.52 -12.08 20.21
N THR A 256 -12.89 -12.50 19.00
CA THR A 256 -13.04 -13.92 18.66
C THR A 256 -12.48 -14.26 17.30
N VAL A 257 -11.84 -15.42 17.19
CA VAL A 257 -11.37 -16.00 15.94
C VAL A 257 -12.28 -17.17 15.53
N GLN A 258 -12.63 -17.23 14.25
CA GLN A 258 -13.53 -18.22 13.67
C GLN A 258 -12.79 -19.28 12.84
N GLY A 259 -11.51 -19.07 12.53
CA GLY A 259 -10.66 -20.03 11.85
C GLY A 259 -9.32 -19.45 11.41
N PHE A 260 -8.61 -20.21 10.60
CA PHE A 260 -7.40 -19.83 9.87
C PHE A 260 -7.60 -20.11 8.40
N ALA A 261 -7.36 -19.13 7.53
CA ALA A 261 -7.64 -19.23 6.11
C ALA A 261 -6.37 -19.19 5.26
N VAL A 262 -6.42 -19.89 4.13
CA VAL A 262 -5.67 -19.49 2.93
C VAL A 262 -6.45 -18.37 2.25
N SER A 263 -5.80 -17.25 1.99
CA SER A 263 -6.39 -16.06 1.36
C SER A 263 -5.55 -15.58 0.18
N HIS A 264 -6.20 -14.95 -0.78
CA HIS A 264 -5.60 -14.24 -1.90
C HIS A 264 -6.19 -12.84 -2.05
N GLN A 265 -6.86 -12.33 -1.02
CA GLN A 265 -7.57 -11.06 -1.06
C GLN A 265 -6.57 -9.90 -1.19
N PRO A 266 -6.65 -9.06 -2.25
CA PRO A 266 -5.80 -7.88 -2.37
C PRO A 266 -6.30 -6.69 -1.56
N SER A 267 -7.62 -6.55 -1.39
CA SER A 267 -8.28 -5.49 -0.62
C SER A 267 -9.69 -5.96 -0.20
N PRO A 268 -10.27 -5.43 0.88
CA PRO A 268 -11.63 -5.79 1.27
C PRO A 268 -12.68 -5.40 0.21
N TRP A 269 -12.39 -4.38 -0.62
CA TRP A 269 -13.26 -3.90 -1.71
C TRP A 269 -13.35 -4.88 -2.88
N LEU A 270 -12.24 -5.55 -3.17
CA LEU A 270 -12.16 -6.57 -4.22
C LEU A 270 -12.64 -7.91 -3.69
N GLY A 271 -12.43 -8.18 -2.41
CA GLY A 271 -12.72 -9.43 -1.73
C GLY A 271 -11.83 -10.60 -2.13
N ASP A 272 -12.08 -11.78 -1.57
CA ASP A 272 -11.21 -12.94 -1.68
C ASP A 272 -11.63 -13.90 -2.82
N TYR A 273 -10.79 -14.89 -3.13
CA TYR A 273 -11.09 -16.00 -4.03
C TYR A 273 -10.31 -17.26 -3.65
N GLY A 274 -10.90 -18.43 -3.91
CA GLY A 274 -10.30 -19.72 -3.56
C GLY A 274 -10.06 -19.94 -2.06
N GLN A 275 -10.78 -19.25 -1.18
CA GLN A 275 -10.53 -19.30 0.26
C GLN A 275 -10.87 -20.67 0.88
N LEU A 276 -9.93 -21.23 1.64
CA LEU A 276 -10.11 -22.47 2.43
C LEU A 276 -9.81 -22.17 3.90
N GLN A 277 -10.70 -22.58 4.81
CA GLN A 277 -10.57 -22.34 6.24
C GLN A 277 -10.29 -23.64 7.03
N VAL A 278 -9.50 -23.52 8.10
CA VAL A 278 -9.16 -24.58 9.05
C VAL A 278 -9.43 -24.08 10.48
N MET A 279 -10.13 -24.87 11.30
CA MET A 279 -10.37 -24.52 12.70
C MET A 279 -10.15 -25.72 13.64
N PRO A 280 -9.15 -25.68 14.54
CA PRO A 280 -9.00 -26.67 15.59
C PRO A 280 -9.98 -26.40 16.76
N MET A 281 -10.60 -27.46 17.26
CA MET A 281 -11.57 -27.42 18.36
C MET A 281 -11.35 -28.58 19.33
N ASN A 282 -11.87 -28.46 20.54
CA ASN A 282 -11.93 -29.55 21.49
C ASN A 282 -13.37 -29.75 22.00
N GLY A 283 -13.86 -30.99 21.97
CA GLY A 283 -15.21 -31.35 22.43
C GLY A 283 -16.18 -31.61 21.28
N GLY A 284 -17.41 -31.08 21.38
CA GLY A 284 -18.43 -31.24 20.35
C GLY A 284 -18.03 -30.57 19.02
N VAL A 285 -18.40 -31.19 17.90
CA VAL A 285 -18.18 -30.60 16.57
C VAL A 285 -19.13 -29.43 16.37
N ARG A 286 -18.59 -28.25 16.05
CA ARG A 286 -19.34 -27.03 15.74
C ARG A 286 -18.89 -26.56 14.37
N THR A 287 -19.82 -26.36 13.45
CA THR A 287 -19.51 -26.20 12.03
C THR A 287 -19.71 -24.76 11.58
N SER A 288 -20.81 -24.11 11.97
CA SER A 288 -21.05 -22.71 11.64
C SER A 288 -20.01 -21.78 12.28
N PRO A 289 -19.57 -20.70 11.58
CA PRO A 289 -18.59 -19.76 12.11
C PRO A 289 -18.97 -19.16 13.48
N ASP A 290 -20.26 -18.84 13.67
CA ASP A 290 -20.78 -18.33 14.96
C ASP A 290 -20.61 -19.30 16.11
N THR A 291 -20.82 -20.60 15.88
CA THR A 291 -20.79 -21.60 16.96
C THR A 291 -19.37 -22.10 17.23
N ARG A 292 -18.51 -22.14 16.21
CA ARG A 292 -17.11 -22.60 16.33
C ARG A 292 -16.13 -21.53 16.84
N ARG A 293 -16.55 -20.28 16.95
CA ARG A 293 -15.66 -19.18 17.37
C ARG A 293 -15.00 -19.44 18.72
N SER A 294 -13.74 -19.06 18.83
CA SER A 294 -13.02 -19.04 20.09
C SER A 294 -12.72 -17.62 20.50
N SER A 295 -12.88 -17.30 21.79
CA SER A 295 -12.24 -16.11 22.36
C SER A 295 -10.72 -16.22 22.22
N PHE A 296 -10.07 -15.08 22.03
CA PHE A 296 -8.61 -14.91 22.04
C PHE A 296 -8.25 -13.51 22.53
N SER A 297 -6.97 -13.25 22.78
CA SER A 297 -6.47 -11.90 23.07
C SER A 297 -5.20 -11.58 22.28
N HIS A 298 -5.00 -10.30 21.93
CA HIS A 298 -3.78 -9.85 21.26
C HIS A 298 -2.52 -9.99 22.14
N ALA A 299 -2.68 -10.06 23.47
CA ALA A 299 -1.57 -10.31 24.38
C ALA A 299 -0.99 -11.73 24.23
N ALA A 300 -1.80 -12.69 23.78
CA ALA A 300 -1.38 -14.06 23.48
C ALA A 300 -1.16 -14.32 21.98
N GLU A 301 -1.27 -13.28 21.16
CA GLU A 301 -1.13 -13.32 19.71
C GLU A 301 0.26 -12.86 19.27
N ILE A 302 0.88 -13.62 18.38
CA ILE A 302 2.11 -13.24 17.67
C ILE A 302 1.77 -13.27 16.18
N ALA A 303 1.94 -12.13 15.52
CA ALA A 303 1.63 -11.96 14.10
C ALA A 303 2.85 -11.38 13.37
N ARG A 304 3.61 -12.28 12.72
CA ARG A 304 4.83 -11.99 11.97
C ARG A 304 4.69 -12.48 10.52
N PRO A 305 5.46 -11.94 9.57
CA PRO A 305 5.42 -12.39 8.17
C PRO A 305 5.69 -13.89 8.02
N HIS A 306 6.59 -14.42 8.83
CA HIS A 306 7.05 -15.80 8.77
C HIS A 306 6.37 -16.73 9.80
N TYR A 307 5.51 -16.20 10.68
CA TYR A 307 4.91 -16.96 11.78
C TYR A 307 3.66 -16.30 12.35
N TYR A 308 2.62 -17.09 12.54
CA TYR A 308 1.46 -16.69 13.33
C TYR A 308 1.23 -17.65 14.50
N ARG A 309 0.87 -17.12 15.67
CA ARG A 309 0.46 -17.90 16.85
C ARG A 309 -0.65 -17.20 17.61
N THR A 310 -1.65 -17.95 18.08
CA THR A 310 -2.64 -17.44 19.04
C THR A 310 -3.13 -18.52 19.99
N ARG A 311 -3.73 -18.08 21.10
CA ARG A 311 -4.43 -18.95 22.06
C ARG A 311 -5.93 -18.91 21.80
N LEU A 312 -6.51 -20.08 21.60
CA LEU A 312 -7.95 -20.29 21.50
C LEU A 312 -8.52 -20.62 22.89
N ASP A 313 -8.92 -19.59 23.63
CA ASP A 313 -9.31 -19.72 25.05
C ASP A 313 -10.52 -20.61 25.25
N THR A 314 -11.52 -20.54 24.36
CA THR A 314 -12.72 -21.38 24.41
C THR A 314 -12.38 -22.88 24.40
N TYR A 315 -11.29 -23.26 23.72
CA TYR A 315 -10.91 -24.66 23.53
C TYR A 315 -9.65 -25.07 24.32
N GLY A 316 -8.96 -24.11 24.93
CA GLY A 316 -7.66 -24.33 25.57
C GLY A 316 -6.57 -24.78 24.61
N ILE A 317 -6.66 -24.40 23.32
CA ILE A 317 -5.75 -24.81 22.25
C ILE A 317 -4.80 -23.67 21.92
N THR A 318 -3.52 -23.96 21.68
CA THR A 318 -2.60 -23.01 21.02
C THR A 318 -2.46 -23.40 19.56
N ALA A 319 -2.72 -22.47 18.66
CA ALA A 319 -2.58 -22.64 17.22
C ALA A 319 -1.37 -21.86 16.72
N GLU A 320 -0.57 -22.50 15.89
CA GLU A 320 0.64 -21.95 15.29
C GLU A 320 0.65 -22.26 13.79
N LEU A 321 1.23 -21.36 12.99
CA LEU A 321 1.23 -21.42 11.53
C LEU A 321 2.54 -20.85 10.98
N ALA A 322 3.17 -21.55 10.04
CA ALA A 322 4.32 -21.08 9.28
C ALA A 322 4.10 -21.31 7.77
N PRO A 323 4.39 -20.31 6.91
CA PRO A 323 4.10 -20.35 5.49
C PRO A 323 5.29 -20.86 4.65
N THR A 324 4.96 -21.41 3.48
CA THR A 324 5.83 -21.47 2.29
C THR A 324 5.09 -20.76 1.14
N ASP A 325 5.54 -20.89 -0.11
CA ASP A 325 4.90 -20.21 -1.25
C ASP A 325 3.52 -20.82 -1.54
N HIS A 326 3.49 -22.12 -1.83
CA HIS A 326 2.29 -22.89 -2.20
C HIS A 326 1.74 -23.76 -1.06
N ALA A 327 2.41 -23.81 0.08
CA ALA A 327 2.05 -24.67 1.21
C ALA A 327 2.19 -23.97 2.57
N GLY A 328 1.80 -24.66 3.64
CA GLY A 328 1.92 -24.19 5.01
C GLY A 328 1.90 -25.34 6.02
N VAL A 329 2.42 -25.06 7.22
CA VAL A 329 2.43 -25.99 8.36
C VAL A 329 1.67 -25.35 9.51
N MET A 330 0.64 -26.04 9.99
CA MET A 330 -0.09 -25.67 11.21
C MET A 330 0.23 -26.66 12.32
N ARG A 331 0.45 -26.16 13.55
CA ARG A 331 0.64 -26.96 14.76
C ARG A 331 -0.41 -26.58 15.80
N PHE A 332 -1.13 -27.57 16.31
CA PHE A 332 -2.16 -27.38 17.32
C PHE A 332 -1.75 -28.09 18.61
N THR A 333 -1.61 -27.33 19.69
CA THR A 333 -1.33 -27.88 21.03
C THR A 333 -2.63 -27.96 21.83
N PHE A 334 -3.15 -29.17 22.02
CA PHE A 334 -4.40 -29.43 22.74
C PHE A 334 -4.22 -29.45 24.26
N PRO A 335 -5.29 -29.20 25.05
CA PRO A 335 -5.23 -29.36 26.50
C PRO A 335 -4.97 -30.82 26.89
N ALA A 336 -4.49 -31.05 28.12
CA ALA A 336 -4.36 -32.40 28.65
C ALA A 336 -5.74 -33.08 28.76
N ALA A 337 -5.82 -34.38 28.50
CA ALA A 337 -7.07 -35.13 28.59
C ALA A 337 -7.52 -35.24 30.06
N SER A 338 -8.40 -34.35 30.51
CA SER A 338 -8.87 -34.31 31.91
C SER A 338 -10.26 -34.91 32.14
N SER A 339 -10.95 -35.42 31.11
CA SER A 339 -12.28 -36.02 31.22
C SER A 339 -12.71 -36.78 29.95
N SER A 340 -13.81 -37.54 30.06
CA SER A 340 -14.50 -38.25 28.97
C SER A 340 -15.06 -37.37 27.84
N THR A 341 -14.83 -36.04 27.87
CA THR A 341 -15.33 -35.05 26.91
C THR A 341 -14.23 -34.46 26.00
N SER A 342 -12.97 -34.88 26.17
CA SER A 342 -11.86 -34.45 25.28
C SER A 342 -12.00 -35.09 23.91
N ALA A 343 -12.18 -34.29 22.86
CA ALA A 343 -12.31 -34.73 21.48
C ALA A 343 -11.62 -33.73 20.53
N PRO A 344 -10.30 -33.88 20.32
CA PRO A 344 -9.56 -33.01 19.42
C PRO A 344 -10.11 -33.15 18.00
N THR A 345 -10.58 -32.04 17.46
CA THR A 345 -11.24 -31.96 16.16
C THR A 345 -10.56 -30.91 15.31
N ILE A 346 -10.38 -31.17 14.02
CA ILE A 346 -9.94 -30.17 13.04
C ILE A 346 -11.05 -30.08 11.98
N LEU A 347 -11.61 -28.90 11.81
CA LEU A 347 -12.60 -28.58 10.79
C LEU A 347 -11.90 -27.99 9.57
N PHE A 348 -12.38 -28.37 8.39
CA PHE A 348 -12.08 -27.76 7.11
C PHE A 348 -13.39 -27.20 6.53
N ASP A 349 -13.35 -25.98 6.03
CA ASP A 349 -14.54 -25.27 5.61
C ASP A 349 -14.30 -24.34 4.41
N THR A 350 -15.35 -24.06 3.67
CA THR A 350 -15.38 -23.05 2.60
C THR A 350 -16.23 -21.85 3.04
N VAL A 351 -15.84 -20.64 2.62
CA VAL A 351 -16.55 -19.40 2.97
C VAL A 351 -17.99 -19.41 2.41
N ASP A 352 -18.96 -18.79 3.08
CA ASP A 352 -20.30 -18.47 2.56
C ASP A 352 -21.06 -19.60 1.84
N SER A 353 -20.97 -20.84 2.34
CA SER A 353 -21.52 -22.03 1.67
C SER A 353 -21.05 -22.21 0.21
N ALA A 354 -19.92 -21.60 -0.14
CA ALA A 354 -19.28 -21.70 -1.44
C ALA A 354 -19.05 -23.17 -1.80
N GLY A 355 -19.07 -23.41 -3.11
CA GLY A 355 -18.91 -24.74 -3.66
C GLY A 355 -17.57 -25.36 -3.27
N GLY A 356 -17.48 -26.67 -3.40
CA GLY A 356 -16.25 -27.38 -3.11
C GLY A 356 -16.50 -28.86 -2.89
N GLU A 357 -15.42 -29.57 -2.65
CA GLU A 357 -15.45 -30.97 -2.25
C GLU A 357 -14.31 -31.17 -1.25
N ILE A 358 -14.59 -31.84 -0.13
CA ILE A 358 -13.57 -32.18 0.86
C ILE A 358 -13.70 -33.66 1.19
N GLY A 359 -12.68 -34.44 0.83
CA GLY A 359 -12.58 -35.86 1.10
C GLY A 359 -11.57 -36.14 2.22
N VAL A 360 -11.82 -37.22 2.97
CA VAL A 360 -10.92 -37.71 4.03
C VAL A 360 -10.55 -39.17 3.74
N ASP A 361 -9.25 -39.45 3.67
CA ASP A 361 -8.69 -40.79 3.72
C ASP A 361 -8.05 -41.00 5.10
N ALA A 362 -8.79 -41.69 5.98
CA ALA A 362 -8.34 -41.95 7.35
C ALA A 362 -7.12 -42.88 7.42
N ALA A 363 -6.96 -43.81 6.47
CA ALA A 363 -5.84 -44.75 6.45
C ALA A 363 -4.55 -44.06 6.00
N ALA A 364 -4.64 -43.21 4.98
CA ALA A 364 -3.54 -42.39 4.51
C ALA A 364 -3.32 -41.10 5.33
N ARG A 365 -4.17 -40.83 6.33
CA ARG A 365 -4.16 -39.59 7.15
C ARG A 365 -4.17 -38.33 6.30
N THR A 366 -4.92 -38.37 5.21
CA THR A 366 -4.94 -37.33 4.17
C THR A 366 -6.33 -36.70 4.07
N ILE A 367 -6.37 -35.39 3.87
CA ILE A 367 -7.57 -34.59 3.61
C ILE A 367 -7.30 -33.82 2.33
N SER A 368 -8.21 -33.90 1.35
CA SER A 368 -7.96 -33.28 0.06
C SER A 368 -9.25 -32.93 -0.67
N GLY A 369 -9.16 -31.97 -1.58
CA GLY A 369 -10.29 -31.55 -2.39
C GLY A 369 -10.08 -30.16 -2.96
N TYR A 370 -11.15 -29.36 -3.03
CA TYR A 370 -11.07 -27.98 -3.49
C TYR A 370 -12.12 -27.08 -2.83
N ALA A 371 -11.78 -25.80 -2.68
CA ALA A 371 -12.71 -24.71 -2.43
C ALA A 371 -13.01 -23.99 -3.75
N ASP A 372 -14.28 -23.73 -4.05
CA ASP A 372 -14.73 -22.99 -5.24
C ASP A 372 -15.44 -21.71 -4.81
N HIS A 373 -14.66 -20.63 -4.71
CA HIS A 373 -15.15 -19.31 -4.34
C HIS A 373 -15.00 -18.37 -5.53
N ARG A 374 -16.09 -17.68 -5.89
CA ARG A 374 -16.18 -16.79 -7.06
C ARG A 374 -15.70 -17.44 -8.38
N GLY A 375 -15.98 -18.73 -8.55
CA GLY A 375 -15.63 -19.49 -9.75
C GLY A 375 -14.14 -19.82 -9.86
N GLN A 376 -13.35 -19.63 -8.80
CA GLN A 376 -11.95 -20.03 -8.73
C GLN A 376 -11.80 -21.25 -7.82
N LYS A 377 -11.37 -22.36 -8.41
CA LYS A 377 -11.11 -23.61 -7.70
C LYS A 377 -9.69 -23.64 -7.16
N LEU A 378 -9.53 -23.45 -5.86
CA LEU A 378 -8.29 -23.75 -5.17
C LEU A 378 -8.31 -25.20 -4.71
N TYR A 379 -7.46 -26.04 -5.31
CA TYR A 379 -7.27 -27.42 -4.89
C TYR A 379 -6.32 -27.47 -3.69
N PHE A 380 -6.53 -28.42 -2.78
CA PHE A 380 -5.65 -28.63 -1.63
C PHE A 380 -5.41 -30.11 -1.33
N SER A 381 -4.26 -30.39 -0.72
CA SER A 381 -3.93 -31.70 -0.13
C SER A 381 -3.20 -31.51 1.19
N ALA A 382 -3.76 -32.06 2.27
CA ALA A 382 -3.23 -31.96 3.61
C ALA A 382 -2.98 -33.33 4.24
N THR A 383 -1.95 -33.42 5.07
CA THR A 383 -1.60 -34.61 5.86
C THR A 383 -1.50 -34.27 7.34
N VAL A 384 -1.99 -35.17 8.20
CA VAL A 384 -1.92 -35.02 9.66
C VAL A 384 -1.02 -36.10 10.29
N ASP A 385 -0.18 -35.71 11.26
CA ASP A 385 0.76 -36.63 11.93
C ASP A 385 0.09 -37.55 12.96
N ALA A 386 -1.12 -37.22 13.41
CA ALA A 386 -1.96 -38.03 14.28
C ALA A 386 -2.89 -38.98 13.49
N GLY A 387 -3.27 -40.11 14.10
CA GLY A 387 -4.27 -41.01 13.51
C GLY A 387 -5.66 -40.36 13.46
N ILE A 388 -6.41 -40.58 12.38
CA ILE A 388 -7.80 -40.10 12.23
C ILE A 388 -8.74 -41.15 12.83
N ALA A 389 -9.34 -40.83 13.98
CA ALA A 389 -10.22 -41.74 14.72
C ALA A 389 -11.67 -41.72 14.20
N ALA A 390 -12.12 -40.57 13.69
CA ALA A 390 -13.42 -40.41 13.04
C ALA A 390 -13.37 -39.21 12.09
N SER A 391 -14.30 -39.16 11.14
CA SER A 391 -14.49 -38.03 10.25
C SER A 391 -15.96 -37.91 9.85
N GLY A 392 -16.35 -36.73 9.37
CA GLY A 392 -17.69 -36.52 8.84
C GLY A 392 -17.75 -35.33 7.88
N ALA A 393 -18.53 -35.49 6.81
CA ALA A 393 -18.97 -34.39 5.97
C ALA A 393 -20.25 -33.77 6.55
N VAL A 394 -20.41 -32.46 6.42
CA VAL A 394 -21.60 -31.75 6.88
C VAL A 394 -22.55 -31.58 5.69
N THR A 395 -23.79 -32.04 5.83
CA THR A 395 -24.80 -31.94 4.77
C THR A 395 -25.63 -30.66 4.94
N GLY A 396 -25.80 -29.87 3.89
CA GLY A 396 -26.66 -28.68 3.89
C GLY A 396 -25.97 -27.38 4.34
N GLU A 397 -24.67 -27.46 4.66
CA GLU A 397 -23.75 -26.33 4.73
C GLU A 397 -22.86 -26.39 3.46
N GLY A 398 -21.92 -25.46 3.25
CA GLY A 398 -20.98 -25.51 2.13
C GLY A 398 -20.13 -26.78 2.10
N ALA A 399 -19.01 -26.77 1.37
CA ALA A 399 -18.07 -27.88 1.45
C ALA A 399 -17.35 -27.88 2.81
N THR A 400 -17.99 -28.45 3.82
CA THR A 400 -17.52 -28.48 5.20
C THR A 400 -17.28 -29.94 5.63
N SER A 401 -16.11 -30.22 6.22
CA SER A 401 -15.75 -31.55 6.71
C SER A 401 -14.89 -31.46 7.96
N TRP A 402 -14.96 -32.46 8.83
CA TRP A 402 -14.16 -32.51 10.06
C TRP A 402 -13.48 -33.86 10.24
N ILE A 403 -12.37 -33.84 10.96
CA ILE A 403 -11.66 -35.03 11.45
C ILE A 403 -11.52 -34.96 12.97
N ARG A 404 -11.64 -36.11 13.63
CA ARG A 404 -11.20 -36.32 15.02
C ARG A 404 -9.85 -37.00 15.01
N VAL A 405 -8.89 -36.40 15.68
CA VAL A 405 -7.51 -36.90 15.74
C VAL A 405 -7.23 -37.57 17.08
N ALA A 406 -6.49 -38.67 17.04
CA ALA A 406 -5.97 -39.29 18.25
C ALA A 406 -4.90 -38.39 18.87
N THR A 407 -5.11 -37.89 20.08
CA THR A 407 -4.13 -37.00 20.74
C THR A 407 -2.83 -37.75 21.04
N PRO A 408 -1.67 -37.33 20.50
CA PRO A 408 -0.40 -37.91 20.89
C PRO A 408 -0.03 -37.50 22.32
N VAL A 409 0.89 -38.23 22.96
CA VAL A 409 1.38 -37.93 24.33
C VAL A 409 1.93 -36.50 24.43
N SER A 410 2.52 -35.97 23.35
CA SER A 410 3.01 -34.58 23.27
C SER A 410 1.90 -33.53 23.27
N ARG A 411 0.62 -33.93 23.07
CA ARG A 411 -0.55 -33.08 22.86
C ARG A 411 -0.51 -32.21 21.59
N GLN A 412 0.51 -32.37 20.77
CA GLN A 412 0.72 -31.58 19.56
C GLN A 412 0.29 -32.36 18.32
N VAL A 413 -0.51 -31.75 17.47
CA VAL A 413 -0.90 -32.29 16.17
C VAL A 413 -0.42 -31.33 15.08
N THR A 414 0.28 -31.86 14.08
CA THR A 414 0.81 -31.11 12.94
C THR A 414 0.01 -31.42 11.69
N LEU A 415 -0.52 -30.38 11.05
CA LEU A 415 -1.15 -30.41 9.73
C LEU A 415 -0.19 -29.77 8.72
N ARG A 416 0.14 -30.49 7.65
CA ARG A 416 0.88 -29.95 6.50
C ARG A 416 -0.05 -29.88 5.32
N ILE A 417 -0.18 -28.73 4.68
CA ILE A 417 -1.15 -28.48 3.63
C ILE A 417 -0.48 -27.78 2.45
N GLY A 418 -0.71 -28.27 1.23
CA GLY A 418 -0.35 -27.58 -0.01
C GLY A 418 -1.59 -27.26 -0.83
N THR A 419 -1.49 -26.21 -1.66
CA THR A 419 -2.56 -25.71 -2.52
C THR A 419 -2.13 -25.65 -3.98
N SER A 420 -3.08 -25.55 -4.91
CA SER A 420 -2.83 -25.47 -6.36
C SER A 420 -4.03 -24.90 -7.11
N TRP A 421 -3.81 -24.16 -8.20
CA TRP A 421 -4.86 -23.79 -9.16
C TRP A 421 -5.06 -24.86 -10.25
N ILE A 422 -4.25 -25.92 -10.26
CA ILE A 422 -4.21 -26.91 -11.33
C ILE A 422 -5.00 -28.17 -10.96
N SER A 423 -4.69 -28.82 -9.84
CA SER A 423 -5.32 -30.06 -9.39
C SER A 423 -4.93 -30.47 -7.96
N VAL A 424 -5.67 -31.41 -7.36
CA VAL A 424 -5.31 -32.02 -6.06
C VAL A 424 -3.93 -32.69 -6.09
N ALA A 425 -3.58 -33.35 -7.20
CA ALA A 425 -2.29 -34.02 -7.35
C ALA A 425 -1.15 -33.00 -7.35
N GLN A 426 -1.33 -31.85 -8.00
CA GLN A 426 -0.35 -30.78 -7.98
C GLN A 426 -0.27 -30.10 -6.60
N ALA A 427 -1.40 -29.93 -5.89
CA ALA A 427 -1.40 -29.43 -4.52
C ALA A 427 -0.59 -30.33 -3.56
N ALA A 428 -0.69 -31.66 -3.72
CA ALA A 428 0.16 -32.60 -2.99
C ALA A 428 1.64 -32.48 -3.38
N ALA A 429 1.94 -32.31 -4.67
CA ALA A 429 3.30 -32.11 -5.15
C ALA A 429 3.94 -30.82 -4.59
N ASN A 430 3.19 -29.71 -4.55
CA ASN A 430 3.65 -28.44 -3.97
C ASN A 430 3.98 -28.61 -2.48
N ARG A 431 3.09 -29.25 -1.70
CA ARG A 431 3.35 -29.58 -0.28
C ARG A 431 4.63 -30.39 -0.12
N ASP A 432 4.80 -31.43 -0.92
CA ASP A 432 5.92 -32.36 -0.76
C ASP A 432 7.26 -31.72 -1.19
N GLN A 433 7.23 -30.81 -2.17
CA GLN A 433 8.40 -30.04 -2.62
C GLN A 433 8.85 -28.99 -1.60
N GLU A 434 7.91 -28.22 -1.03
CA GLU A 434 8.25 -27.08 -0.17
C GLU A 434 8.40 -27.46 1.30
N VAL A 435 7.50 -28.32 1.79
CA VAL A 435 7.43 -28.71 3.20
C VAL A 435 8.01 -30.11 3.41
N GLY A 436 7.55 -31.11 2.66
CA GLY A 436 7.92 -32.51 2.88
C GLY A 436 7.81 -32.94 4.36
N ALA A 437 8.93 -33.37 4.95
CA ALA A 437 9.00 -33.78 6.35
C ALA A 437 9.44 -32.65 7.32
N LYS A 438 9.64 -31.41 6.86
CA LYS A 438 10.08 -30.29 7.69
C LYS A 438 9.14 -30.06 8.87
N SER A 439 9.69 -29.54 9.98
CA SER A 439 8.92 -29.08 11.13
C SER A 439 8.36 -27.68 10.87
N LEU A 440 7.40 -27.26 11.70
CA LEU A 440 6.92 -25.88 11.68
C LEU A 440 8.06 -24.89 11.90
N ASP A 441 8.94 -25.16 12.87
CA ASP A 441 10.04 -24.26 13.23
C ASP A 441 11.06 -24.12 12.07
N THR A 442 11.33 -25.19 11.32
CA THR A 442 12.17 -25.10 10.12
C THR A 442 11.53 -24.26 9.02
N VAL A 443 10.24 -24.46 8.75
CA VAL A 443 9.50 -23.66 7.74
C VAL A 443 9.46 -22.19 8.15
N ARG A 444 9.21 -21.91 9.44
CA ARG A 444 9.28 -20.58 10.03
C ARG A 444 10.63 -19.91 9.76
N ASP A 445 11.72 -20.58 10.10
CA ASP A 445 13.07 -20.00 10.01
C ASP A 445 13.49 -19.79 8.53
N GLU A 446 13.08 -20.68 7.62
CA GLU A 446 13.29 -20.50 6.18
C GLU A 446 12.48 -19.31 5.61
N ALA A 447 11.24 -19.11 6.06
CA ALA A 447 10.44 -17.95 5.68
C ALA A 447 11.02 -16.65 6.29
N ALA A 448 11.50 -16.68 7.54
CA ALA A 448 12.17 -15.56 8.17
C ALA A 448 13.43 -15.15 7.41
N ALA A 449 14.25 -16.12 6.97
CA ALA A 449 15.44 -15.86 6.18
C ALA A 449 15.13 -15.20 4.82
N GLN A 450 14.02 -15.57 4.17
CA GLN A 450 13.57 -14.90 2.94
C GLN A 450 13.17 -13.45 3.20
N TRP A 451 12.42 -13.19 4.27
CA TRP A 451 12.06 -11.82 4.65
C TRP A 451 13.27 -10.99 5.06
N ASP A 452 14.17 -11.52 5.89
CA ASP A 452 15.36 -10.80 6.32
C ASP A 452 16.29 -10.44 5.16
N ALA A 453 16.33 -11.27 4.11
CA ALA A 453 17.08 -10.96 2.89
C ALA A 453 16.47 -9.77 2.11
N VAL A 454 15.14 -9.66 2.07
CA VAL A 454 14.44 -8.54 1.43
C VAL A 454 14.52 -7.29 2.29
N LEU A 455 14.13 -7.38 3.56
CA LEU A 455 14.14 -6.26 4.51
C LEU A 455 15.55 -5.71 4.72
N GLY A 456 16.57 -6.58 4.70
CA GLY A 456 17.98 -6.22 4.85
C GLY A 456 18.56 -5.42 3.68
N LYS A 457 17.84 -5.28 2.56
CA LYS A 457 18.23 -4.38 1.47
C LYS A 457 18.25 -2.93 1.90
N VAL A 458 17.48 -2.57 2.93
CA VAL A 458 17.47 -1.21 3.47
C VAL A 458 17.72 -1.26 4.96
N ARG A 459 18.82 -0.65 5.39
CA ARG A 459 19.16 -0.54 6.80
C ARG A 459 19.08 0.92 7.25
N VAL A 460 18.21 1.18 8.22
CA VAL A 460 18.10 2.48 8.89
C VAL A 460 18.80 2.46 10.25
N GLU A 461 19.49 3.53 10.60
CA GLU A 461 20.23 3.69 11.85
C GLU A 461 19.80 4.98 12.56
N GLY A 462 19.78 4.96 13.89
CA GLY A 462 19.31 6.09 14.70
C GLY A 462 17.79 6.23 14.78
N ALA A 463 17.05 5.16 14.45
CA ALA A 463 15.61 5.06 14.59
C ALA A 463 15.19 4.60 16.00
N SER A 464 14.03 5.05 16.48
CA SER A 464 13.37 4.46 17.66
C SER A 464 12.85 3.04 17.36
N ALA A 465 12.50 2.26 18.38
CA ALA A 465 11.95 0.92 18.19
C ALA A 465 10.67 0.93 17.33
N ASP A 466 9.81 1.92 17.55
CA ASP A 466 8.56 2.09 16.81
C ASP A 466 8.79 2.51 15.36
N GLN A 467 9.72 3.44 15.13
CA GLN A 467 10.17 3.78 13.79
C GLN A 467 10.73 2.57 13.04
N LEU A 468 11.44 1.66 13.72
CA LEU A 468 11.90 0.41 13.12
C LEU A 468 10.71 -0.49 12.75
N VAL A 469 9.73 -0.66 13.65
CA VAL A 469 8.51 -1.43 13.36
C VAL A 469 7.75 -0.82 12.18
N THR A 470 7.50 0.49 12.18
CA THR A 470 6.81 1.20 11.09
C THR A 470 7.58 1.06 9.78
N PHE A 471 8.90 1.28 9.79
CA PHE A 471 9.72 1.18 8.58
C PHE A 471 9.70 -0.22 7.98
N TYR A 472 10.02 -1.25 8.78
CA TYR A 472 10.08 -2.62 8.27
C TYR A 472 8.69 -3.21 8.00
N SER A 473 7.64 -2.75 8.67
CA SER A 473 6.26 -3.18 8.36
C SER A 473 5.76 -2.58 7.05
N ASN A 474 6.08 -1.32 6.74
CA ASN A 474 5.83 -0.76 5.41
C ASN A 474 6.67 -1.48 4.34
N LEU A 475 7.96 -1.72 4.60
CA LEU A 475 8.80 -2.47 3.67
C LEU A 475 8.31 -3.92 3.47
N TYR A 476 7.72 -4.56 4.49
CA TYR A 476 7.05 -5.85 4.34
C TYR A 476 5.84 -5.77 3.40
N ARG A 477 4.98 -4.75 3.57
CA ARG A 477 3.78 -4.59 2.73
C ARG A 477 4.11 -4.31 1.25
N ALA A 478 5.16 -3.52 1.00
CA ALA A 478 5.73 -3.28 -0.34
C ALA A 478 6.39 -4.52 -1.00
N PHE A 479 6.28 -5.70 -0.38
CA PHE A 479 6.74 -6.97 -0.96
C PHE A 479 5.68 -8.07 -0.80
N MET A 480 4.42 -7.69 -0.56
CA MET A 480 3.29 -8.62 -0.49
C MET A 480 2.65 -8.87 -1.84
N TYR A 481 2.48 -7.82 -2.64
CA TYR A 481 1.81 -7.85 -3.94
C TYR A 481 2.78 -7.40 -5.04
N PRO A 482 2.55 -7.77 -6.31
CA PRO A 482 1.59 -8.79 -6.77
C PRO A 482 1.95 -10.20 -6.30
N ASN A 483 1.01 -11.13 -6.37
CA ASN A 483 1.21 -12.52 -5.94
C ASN A 483 1.61 -13.44 -7.09
N ASN A 484 2.55 -14.35 -6.81
CA ASN A 484 2.88 -15.47 -7.68
C ASN A 484 1.62 -16.34 -7.97
N ARG A 485 1.45 -16.79 -9.22
CA ARG A 485 0.43 -17.79 -9.61
C ARG A 485 1.01 -19.05 -10.25
N ALA A 486 2.31 -19.08 -10.48
CA ALA A 486 2.98 -20.18 -11.16
C ALA A 486 3.49 -21.24 -10.18
N GLU A 487 3.32 -22.50 -10.57
CA GLU A 487 3.66 -23.70 -9.82
C GLU A 487 4.72 -24.52 -10.57
N ILE A 488 5.42 -25.42 -9.88
CA ILE A 488 6.39 -26.34 -10.52
C ILE A 488 5.72 -27.68 -10.86
N VAL A 489 5.37 -27.85 -12.13
CA VAL A 489 4.68 -29.02 -12.67
C VAL A 489 5.68 -29.90 -13.43
N GLY A 490 6.06 -31.03 -12.84
CA GLY A 490 7.02 -31.95 -13.47
C GLY A 490 8.41 -31.32 -13.70
N GLY A 491 8.83 -30.42 -12.82
CA GLY A 491 10.11 -29.70 -12.92
C GLY A 491 10.10 -28.48 -13.85
N VAL A 492 8.97 -28.15 -14.46
CA VAL A 492 8.80 -26.96 -15.32
C VAL A 492 7.81 -26.01 -14.66
N ARG A 493 8.11 -24.72 -14.72
CA ARG A 493 7.23 -23.68 -14.20
C ARG A 493 6.02 -23.50 -15.12
N ARG A 494 4.81 -23.60 -14.56
CA ARG A 494 3.54 -23.49 -15.28
C ARG A 494 2.50 -22.76 -14.44
N TYR A 495 1.49 -22.17 -15.08
CA TYR A 495 0.37 -21.55 -14.39
C TYR A 495 -0.96 -21.87 -15.06
N ARG A 496 -2.04 -21.98 -14.27
CA ARG A 496 -3.39 -21.92 -14.81
C ARG A 496 -3.80 -20.45 -14.94
N SER A 497 -3.97 -20.01 -16.18
CA SER A 497 -4.34 -18.63 -16.48
C SER A 497 -5.75 -18.32 -15.93
N PRO A 498 -5.92 -17.21 -15.18
CA PRO A 498 -7.24 -16.77 -14.75
C PRO A 498 -8.07 -16.17 -15.89
N TYR A 499 -7.47 -15.97 -17.08
CA TYR A 499 -8.11 -15.31 -18.21
C TYR A 499 -8.77 -16.29 -19.20
N ASP A 500 -8.09 -17.39 -19.55
CA ASP A 500 -8.61 -18.42 -20.47
C ASP A 500 -8.87 -19.79 -19.79
N GLY A 501 -8.46 -19.94 -18.52
CA GLY A 501 -8.59 -21.19 -17.76
C GLY A 501 -7.63 -22.30 -18.19
N LEU A 502 -6.74 -22.07 -19.15
CA LEU A 502 -5.80 -23.06 -19.68
C LEU A 502 -4.48 -23.08 -18.90
N LEU A 503 -3.74 -24.18 -19.06
CA LEU A 503 -2.41 -24.33 -18.49
C LEU A 503 -1.37 -23.80 -19.48
N HIS A 504 -0.50 -22.91 -19.01
CA HIS A 504 0.57 -22.30 -19.80
C HIS A 504 1.92 -22.54 -19.15
N ASP A 505 2.98 -22.59 -19.95
CA ASP A 505 4.37 -22.60 -19.46
C ASP A 505 4.78 -21.17 -19.08
N GLY A 506 5.62 -21.02 -18.05
CA GLY A 506 6.17 -19.73 -17.62
C GLY A 506 5.60 -19.21 -16.31
N GLN A 507 5.71 -17.89 -16.12
CA GLN A 507 5.39 -17.18 -14.88
C GLN A 507 4.14 -16.30 -15.07
N MET A 508 3.33 -16.16 -14.02
CA MET A 508 2.16 -15.27 -13.98
C MET A 508 2.09 -14.64 -12.60
N TYR A 509 1.69 -13.37 -12.58
CA TYR A 509 1.42 -12.60 -11.38
C TYR A 509 0.01 -12.03 -11.43
N VAL A 510 -0.63 -11.93 -10.27
CA VAL A 510 -2.01 -11.43 -10.10
C VAL A 510 -2.08 -10.52 -8.87
N ASN A 511 -3.26 -9.95 -8.59
CA ASN A 511 -3.51 -9.11 -7.41
C ASN A 511 -2.71 -7.81 -7.42
N ASN A 512 -3.04 -6.92 -8.36
CA ASN A 512 -2.41 -5.61 -8.46
C ASN A 512 -3.33 -4.59 -9.11
N GLY A 513 -3.45 -3.43 -8.47
CA GLY A 513 -3.96 -2.20 -9.07
C GLY A 513 -2.84 -1.31 -9.56
N PHE A 514 -2.72 -1.11 -10.88
CA PHE A 514 -1.68 -0.22 -11.40
C PHE A 514 -2.00 1.25 -11.15
N TRP A 515 -3.27 1.60 -10.98
CA TRP A 515 -3.67 2.95 -10.61
C TRP A 515 -3.07 3.36 -9.26
N ASP A 516 -2.98 2.42 -8.32
CA ASP A 516 -2.30 2.57 -7.04
C ASP A 516 -0.78 2.49 -7.23
N THR A 517 -0.31 1.30 -7.58
CA THR A 517 1.10 0.88 -7.44
C THR A 517 2.09 1.52 -8.42
N ALA A 518 1.63 2.10 -9.54
CA ALA A 518 2.55 2.70 -10.53
C ALA A 518 3.28 3.94 -10.00
N ARG A 519 2.81 4.50 -8.89
CA ARG A 519 3.27 5.78 -8.32
C ARG A 519 4.55 5.61 -7.49
N ALA A 520 4.58 4.67 -6.56
CA ALA A 520 5.72 4.44 -5.69
C ALA A 520 6.15 2.96 -5.63
N GLU A 521 5.21 2.01 -5.63
CA GLU A 521 5.52 0.58 -5.46
C GLU A 521 6.42 0.03 -6.58
N TRP A 522 6.01 0.13 -7.85
CA TRP A 522 6.84 -0.33 -8.98
C TRP A 522 8.21 0.38 -9.06
N PRO A 523 8.30 1.71 -8.86
CA PRO A 523 9.58 2.41 -8.72
C PRO A 523 10.48 1.89 -7.57
N LEU A 524 9.92 1.46 -6.44
CA LEU A 524 10.67 0.92 -5.30
C LEU A 524 11.24 -0.45 -5.65
N LEU A 525 10.41 -1.32 -6.21
CA LEU A 525 10.81 -2.64 -6.68
C LEU A 525 11.89 -2.54 -7.76
N ALA A 526 11.73 -1.64 -8.73
CA ALA A 526 12.72 -1.40 -9.78
C ALA A 526 14.09 -0.91 -9.23
N LEU A 527 14.10 -0.27 -8.05
CA LEU A 527 15.33 0.16 -7.38
C LEU A 527 15.98 -0.96 -6.56
N LEU A 528 15.19 -1.73 -5.80
CA LEU A 528 15.69 -2.70 -4.83
C LEU A 528 15.82 -4.14 -5.38
N GLU A 529 14.92 -4.54 -6.28
CA GLU A 529 14.87 -5.85 -6.94
C GLU A 529 14.52 -5.72 -8.44
N PRO A 530 15.33 -5.02 -9.26
CA PRO A 530 15.08 -4.88 -10.70
C PRO A 530 14.90 -6.22 -11.41
N GLY A 531 15.62 -7.28 -11.01
CA GLY A 531 15.47 -8.62 -11.57
C GLY A 531 14.07 -9.20 -11.35
N ARG A 532 13.58 -9.19 -10.10
CA ARG A 532 12.23 -9.66 -9.77
C ARG A 532 11.15 -8.76 -10.38
N THR A 533 11.39 -7.46 -10.43
CA THR A 533 10.49 -6.49 -11.09
C THR A 533 10.21 -6.87 -12.53
N GLY A 534 11.27 -7.20 -13.31
CA GLY A 534 11.10 -7.66 -14.68
C GLY A 534 10.30 -8.96 -14.78
N GLU A 535 10.58 -9.95 -13.91
CA GLU A 535 9.82 -11.20 -13.88
C GLU A 535 8.32 -10.96 -13.59
N MET A 536 7.99 -10.04 -12.67
CA MET A 536 6.62 -9.69 -12.34
C MET A 536 5.90 -8.98 -13.48
N LEU A 537 6.54 -8.00 -14.11
CA LEU A 537 5.99 -7.28 -15.26
C LEU A 537 5.78 -8.23 -16.45
N ASP A 538 6.67 -9.19 -16.70
CA ASP A 538 6.49 -10.19 -17.75
C ASP A 538 5.26 -11.07 -17.50
N GLY A 539 4.96 -11.38 -16.24
CA GLY A 539 3.72 -12.05 -15.84
C GLY A 539 2.46 -11.31 -16.29
N PHE A 540 2.41 -9.98 -16.13
CA PHE A 540 1.30 -9.15 -16.64
C PHE A 540 1.29 -9.03 -18.17
N VAL A 541 2.46 -9.06 -18.81
CA VAL A 541 2.57 -9.12 -20.28
C VAL A 541 2.03 -10.46 -20.81
N ASN A 542 2.14 -11.55 -20.05
CA ASN A 542 1.55 -12.83 -20.44
C ASN A 542 0.02 -12.76 -20.51
N ALA A 543 -0.65 -11.93 -19.68
CA ALA A 543 -2.08 -11.68 -19.83
C ALA A 543 -2.42 -11.05 -21.20
N TYR A 544 -1.63 -10.06 -21.65
CA TYR A 544 -1.76 -9.48 -22.98
C TYR A 544 -1.57 -10.53 -24.09
N LYS A 545 -0.57 -11.40 -23.95
CA LYS A 545 -0.34 -12.49 -24.93
C LYS A 545 -1.50 -13.49 -24.98
N THR A 546 -2.23 -13.69 -23.88
CA THR A 546 -3.36 -14.60 -23.80
C THR A 546 -4.67 -13.99 -24.32
N VAL A 547 -5.02 -12.77 -23.90
CA VAL A 547 -6.35 -12.16 -24.19
C VAL A 547 -6.30 -10.82 -24.92
N GLY A 548 -5.12 -10.36 -25.33
CA GLY A 548 -4.94 -9.16 -26.14
C GLY A 548 -4.88 -7.84 -25.36
N TRP A 549 -5.00 -7.88 -24.03
CA TRP A 549 -4.96 -6.70 -23.16
C TRP A 549 -4.23 -7.02 -21.85
N THR A 550 -3.41 -6.07 -21.37
CA THR A 550 -2.87 -6.10 -20.01
C THR A 550 -3.92 -5.55 -19.05
N PRO A 551 -4.24 -6.23 -17.93
CA PRO A 551 -5.21 -5.71 -16.96
C PRO A 551 -4.70 -4.40 -16.31
N SER A 552 -5.59 -3.42 -16.16
CA SER A 552 -5.31 -2.24 -15.31
C SER A 552 -5.43 -2.58 -13.82
N TRP A 553 -6.34 -3.50 -13.49
CA TRP A 553 -6.52 -4.04 -12.14
C TRP A 553 -6.75 -5.56 -12.23
N SER A 554 -5.94 -6.35 -11.52
CA SER A 554 -6.03 -7.82 -11.50
C SER A 554 -6.45 -8.32 -10.12
N GLY A 555 -7.47 -9.19 -10.05
CA GLY A 555 -7.87 -9.85 -8.79
C GLY A 555 -8.79 -11.07 -8.98
N PRO A 556 -8.31 -12.20 -9.53
CA PRO A 556 -7.06 -12.41 -10.29
C PRO A 556 -7.21 -12.18 -11.82
N TRP A 557 -8.44 -12.05 -12.32
CA TRP A 557 -8.72 -11.64 -13.70
C TRP A 557 -8.85 -10.11 -13.81
N ASN A 558 -9.06 -9.58 -15.03
CA ASN A 558 -9.23 -8.15 -15.25
C ASN A 558 -10.50 -7.61 -14.56
N ARG A 559 -10.36 -6.57 -13.73
CA ARG A 559 -11.45 -5.91 -13.02
C ARG A 559 -11.61 -4.49 -13.56
N ALA A 560 -12.85 -4.10 -13.87
CA ALA A 560 -13.20 -2.77 -14.37
C ALA A 560 -13.27 -1.74 -13.23
N VAL A 561 -12.16 -1.53 -12.53
CA VAL A 561 -12.06 -0.70 -11.33
C VAL A 561 -10.89 0.28 -11.50
N MET A 562 -11.07 1.50 -10.99
CA MET A 562 -10.17 2.66 -11.09
C MET A 562 -9.95 3.20 -12.52
N PRO A 563 -9.60 4.49 -12.66
CA PRO A 563 -9.32 5.10 -13.96
C PRO A 563 -7.89 4.82 -14.42
N GLY A 564 -7.64 5.04 -15.71
CA GLY A 564 -6.29 5.04 -16.30
C GLY A 564 -5.79 3.68 -16.79
N THR A 565 -4.68 3.75 -17.51
CA THR A 565 -3.91 2.59 -18.00
C THR A 565 -2.50 2.67 -17.44
N ASN A 566 -2.40 2.73 -16.10
CA ASN A 566 -1.16 3.03 -15.38
C ASN A 566 -0.12 1.89 -15.46
N GLN A 567 -0.50 0.70 -15.94
CA GLN A 567 0.44 -0.36 -16.36
C GLN A 567 1.41 0.15 -17.43
N ASP A 568 0.95 1.06 -18.31
CA ASP A 568 1.80 1.69 -19.33
C ASP A 568 2.94 2.48 -18.69
N LEU A 569 2.63 3.14 -17.57
CA LEU A 569 3.58 3.92 -16.80
C LEU A 569 4.57 3.03 -16.06
N ALA A 570 4.11 1.93 -15.44
CA ALA A 570 4.97 0.97 -14.76
C ALA A 570 5.97 0.29 -15.72
N PHE A 571 5.52 -0.14 -16.91
CA PHE A 571 6.40 -0.71 -17.93
C PHE A 571 7.46 0.29 -18.41
N ALA A 572 7.03 1.53 -18.69
CA ALA A 572 7.93 2.58 -19.14
C ALA A 572 8.96 2.96 -18.06
N ASP A 573 8.52 3.12 -16.81
CA ASP A 573 9.35 3.49 -15.67
C ASP A 573 10.45 2.44 -15.39
N ALA A 574 10.05 1.16 -15.32
CA ALA A 574 10.98 0.04 -15.17
C ALA A 574 11.98 0.01 -16.33
N TYR A 575 11.51 0.23 -17.57
CA TYR A 575 12.39 0.31 -18.72
C TYR A 575 13.36 1.51 -18.60
N VAL A 576 12.93 2.74 -18.38
CA VAL A 576 13.91 3.85 -18.33
C VAL A 576 14.91 3.72 -17.17
N LYS A 577 14.59 2.95 -16.13
CA LYS A 577 15.47 2.62 -14.99
C LYS A 577 16.39 1.40 -15.19
N GLY A 578 16.29 0.70 -16.31
CA GLY A 578 17.23 -0.37 -16.68
C GLY A 578 16.72 -1.80 -16.48
N VAL A 579 15.46 -2.00 -16.06
CA VAL A 579 14.82 -3.32 -16.04
C VAL A 579 14.52 -3.75 -17.48
N ARG A 580 15.10 -4.87 -17.93
CA ARG A 580 15.02 -5.33 -19.34
C ARG A 580 14.60 -6.78 -19.51
N ASN A 581 14.49 -7.52 -18.40
CA ASN A 581 14.20 -8.94 -18.37
C ASN A 581 12.70 -9.24 -18.40
N PHE A 582 11.97 -8.57 -19.28
CA PHE A 582 10.57 -8.83 -19.63
C PHE A 582 10.39 -8.56 -21.13
N ASP A 583 9.31 -9.07 -21.73
CA ASP A 583 8.99 -8.81 -23.12
C ASP A 583 8.45 -7.38 -23.32
N TYR A 584 9.36 -6.41 -23.24
CA TYR A 584 9.05 -4.99 -23.37
C TYR A 584 8.50 -4.60 -24.75
N ARG A 585 8.67 -5.45 -25.78
CA ARG A 585 8.07 -5.23 -27.10
C ARG A 585 6.59 -5.59 -27.09
N ALA A 586 6.23 -6.72 -26.49
CA ALA A 586 4.83 -7.05 -26.26
C ALA A 586 4.17 -6.07 -25.28
N ALA A 587 4.89 -5.63 -24.23
CA ALA A 587 4.42 -4.56 -23.35
C ALA A 587 4.13 -3.26 -24.13
N TYR A 588 5.08 -2.80 -24.96
CA TYR A 588 4.87 -1.62 -25.80
C TYR A 588 3.69 -1.78 -26.77
N ALA A 589 3.53 -2.95 -27.38
CA ALA A 589 2.38 -3.22 -28.25
C ALA A 589 1.04 -3.15 -27.48
N SER A 590 1.00 -3.65 -26.24
CA SER A 590 -0.14 -3.50 -25.33
C SER A 590 -0.44 -2.03 -25.02
N MET A 591 0.59 -1.25 -24.68
CA MET A 591 0.48 0.18 -24.38
C MET A 591 -0.06 1.00 -25.56
N VAL A 592 0.45 0.75 -26.77
CA VAL A 592 -0.07 1.42 -27.98
C VAL A 592 -1.52 1.01 -28.24
N ARG A 593 -1.87 -0.27 -28.04
CA ARG A 593 -3.26 -0.73 -28.15
C ARG A 593 -4.18 -0.01 -27.16
N ASN A 594 -3.79 0.08 -25.88
CA ASN A 594 -4.48 0.82 -24.81
C ASN A 594 -4.81 2.25 -25.21
N ALA A 595 -3.89 2.93 -25.91
CA ALA A 595 -4.02 4.34 -26.22
C ALA A 595 -4.60 4.66 -27.61
N THR A 596 -4.74 3.67 -28.49
CA THR A 596 -5.09 3.90 -29.91
C THR A 596 -6.24 3.05 -30.45
N VAL A 597 -6.66 2.01 -29.75
CA VAL A 597 -7.71 1.08 -30.21
C VAL A 597 -8.95 1.25 -29.34
N TYR A 598 -10.06 1.62 -29.98
CA TYR A 598 -11.35 1.64 -29.29
C TYR A 598 -11.79 0.21 -28.91
N SER A 599 -12.11 0.03 -27.63
CA SER A 599 -12.68 -1.20 -27.09
C SER A 599 -14.08 -0.91 -26.52
N PRO A 600 -15.13 -1.67 -26.93
CA PRO A 600 -16.44 -1.59 -26.29
C PRO A 600 -16.51 -2.40 -24.98
N ALA A 601 -15.45 -3.15 -24.65
CA ALA A 601 -15.35 -3.95 -23.44
C ALA A 601 -14.73 -3.13 -22.28
N VAL A 602 -14.50 -3.79 -21.15
CA VAL A 602 -13.83 -3.19 -19.98
C VAL A 602 -12.33 -2.99 -20.17
N ASP A 603 -11.76 -3.46 -21.28
CA ASP A 603 -10.33 -3.43 -21.54
C ASP A 603 -9.88 -2.12 -22.22
N GLY A 604 -8.71 -1.61 -21.86
CA GLY A 604 -8.13 -0.40 -22.42
C GLY A 604 -8.78 0.89 -21.88
N ARG A 605 -8.72 1.97 -22.65
CA ARG A 605 -9.25 3.28 -22.25
C ARG A 605 -10.70 3.47 -22.74
N PRO A 606 -11.66 3.81 -21.87
CA PRO A 606 -13.04 4.04 -22.25
C PRO A 606 -13.19 5.33 -23.07
N GLY A 607 -14.13 5.34 -24.01
CA GLY A 607 -14.47 6.54 -24.78
C GLY A 607 -13.39 6.99 -25.77
N LEU A 608 -12.42 6.13 -26.12
CA LEU A 608 -11.39 6.41 -27.12
C LEU A 608 -11.94 6.73 -28.51
N ASP A 609 -13.19 6.32 -28.78
CA ASP A 609 -13.90 6.63 -30.00
C ASP A 609 -14.12 8.13 -30.20
N VAL A 610 -13.99 8.95 -29.16
CA VAL A 610 -14.08 10.41 -29.24
C VAL A 610 -12.91 11.12 -28.55
N SER A 611 -12.38 10.57 -27.45
CA SER A 611 -11.41 11.28 -26.60
C SER A 611 -10.07 11.51 -27.29
N THR A 612 -9.67 10.58 -28.16
CA THR A 612 -8.47 10.68 -29.01
C THR A 612 -8.48 11.94 -29.86
N PHE A 613 -9.64 12.34 -30.36
CA PHE A 613 -9.78 13.44 -31.31
C PHE A 613 -9.94 14.80 -30.61
N LYS A 614 -10.66 14.81 -29.48
CA LYS A 614 -10.91 16.03 -28.68
C LYS A 614 -9.77 16.39 -27.73
N GLY A 615 -8.88 15.46 -27.43
CA GLY A 615 -7.79 15.63 -26.46
C GLY A 615 -8.26 15.61 -25.00
N TYR A 616 -9.46 15.11 -24.73
CA TYR A 616 -10.00 14.82 -23.40
C TYR A 616 -11.22 13.89 -23.52
N LEU A 617 -11.51 13.11 -22.49
CA LEU A 617 -12.74 12.32 -22.40
C LEU A 617 -13.92 13.25 -22.06
N PRO A 618 -14.99 13.33 -22.88
CA PRO A 618 -16.09 14.23 -22.57
C PRO A 618 -16.94 13.78 -21.38
N SER A 619 -17.38 14.73 -20.54
CA SER A 619 -18.14 14.45 -19.32
C SER A 619 -19.58 13.96 -19.54
N ASP A 620 -20.10 14.19 -20.75
CA ASP A 620 -21.37 13.70 -21.27
C ASP A 620 -21.27 12.30 -21.90
N VAL A 621 -20.05 11.79 -22.10
CA VAL A 621 -19.77 10.40 -22.46
C VAL A 621 -19.55 9.56 -21.20
N ARG A 622 -18.80 10.10 -20.23
CA ARG A 622 -18.52 9.41 -18.96
C ARG A 622 -18.45 10.42 -17.81
N GLY A 623 -19.05 10.08 -16.67
CA GLY A 623 -19.10 10.94 -15.48
C GLY A 623 -17.71 11.37 -15.02
N ASP A 624 -16.90 10.40 -14.59
CA ASP A 624 -15.53 10.44 -14.05
C ASP A 624 -14.45 10.76 -15.12
N SER A 625 -14.87 11.49 -16.16
CA SER A 625 -14.07 11.91 -17.31
C SER A 625 -12.77 12.64 -16.99
N ALA A 626 -12.75 13.46 -15.93
CA ALA A 626 -11.57 14.25 -15.60
C ALA A 626 -10.44 13.34 -15.11
N SER A 627 -10.72 12.40 -14.20
CA SER A 627 -9.70 11.43 -13.73
C SER A 627 -9.11 10.64 -14.88
N TRP A 628 -9.95 10.09 -15.77
CA TRP A 628 -9.49 9.35 -16.94
C TRP A 628 -8.56 10.18 -17.81
N THR A 629 -8.95 11.42 -18.15
CA THR A 629 -8.13 12.30 -18.98
C THR A 629 -6.79 12.63 -18.32
N LEU A 630 -6.77 12.85 -17.01
CA LEU A 630 -5.59 13.24 -16.25
C LEU A 630 -4.61 12.06 -16.06
N GLU A 631 -5.12 10.86 -15.75
CA GLU A 631 -4.34 9.63 -15.67
C GLU A 631 -3.78 9.24 -17.05
N ASP A 632 -4.62 9.29 -18.10
CA ASP A 632 -4.22 8.96 -19.47
C ASP A 632 -3.12 9.88 -19.99
N ALA A 633 -3.11 11.16 -19.60
CA ALA A 633 -2.02 12.07 -19.94
C ALA A 633 -0.69 11.66 -19.31
N THR A 634 -0.73 11.07 -18.11
CA THR A 634 0.46 10.53 -17.45
C THR A 634 0.89 9.20 -18.09
N SER A 635 -0.05 8.31 -18.40
CA SER A 635 0.25 7.08 -19.16
C SER A 635 0.85 7.39 -20.53
N ASP A 636 0.31 8.39 -21.26
CA ASP A 636 0.86 8.82 -22.56
C ASP A 636 2.31 9.34 -22.44
N PHE A 637 2.68 9.95 -21.32
CA PHE A 637 4.09 10.25 -21.04
C PHE A 637 4.93 8.98 -20.94
N GLY A 638 4.47 7.96 -20.22
CA GLY A 638 5.12 6.65 -20.16
C GLY A 638 5.30 6.03 -21.55
N ILE A 639 4.25 6.03 -22.39
CA ILE A 639 4.33 5.53 -23.78
C ILE A 639 5.37 6.31 -24.58
N ALA A 640 5.38 7.65 -24.47
CA ALA A 640 6.34 8.49 -25.17
C ALA A 640 7.80 8.17 -24.78
N GLN A 641 8.05 7.95 -23.49
CA GLN A 641 9.37 7.63 -22.96
C GLN A 641 9.86 6.28 -23.46
N LEU A 642 9.00 5.26 -23.48
CA LEU A 642 9.36 3.94 -24.00
C LEU A 642 9.51 3.95 -25.52
N ALA A 643 8.63 4.65 -26.25
CA ALA A 643 8.73 4.83 -27.69
C ALA A 643 10.07 5.47 -28.10
N GLU A 644 10.48 6.53 -27.40
CA GLU A 644 11.77 7.17 -27.63
C GLU A 644 12.95 6.22 -27.39
N ALA A 645 12.91 5.47 -26.28
CA ALA A 645 13.95 4.52 -25.93
C ALA A 645 14.04 3.32 -26.90
N LEU A 646 12.93 2.94 -27.53
CA LEU A 646 12.86 1.87 -28.54
C LEU A 646 13.14 2.34 -29.98
N GLY A 647 13.29 3.65 -30.20
CA GLY A 647 13.53 4.21 -31.53
C GLY A 647 12.28 4.37 -32.39
N TYR A 648 11.13 4.67 -31.77
CA TYR A 648 9.86 4.99 -32.44
C TYR A 648 9.56 6.51 -32.31
N PRO A 649 10.26 7.38 -33.05
CA PRO A 649 10.21 8.83 -32.83
C PRO A 649 8.84 9.47 -33.14
N GLU A 650 8.05 8.88 -34.04
CA GLU A 650 6.73 9.40 -34.40
C GLU A 650 5.71 9.16 -33.28
N ASP A 651 5.70 7.94 -32.75
CA ASP A 651 4.91 7.58 -31.57
C ASP A 651 5.36 8.42 -30.37
N ALA A 652 6.67 8.54 -30.14
CA ALA A 652 7.22 9.36 -29.06
C ALA A 652 6.75 10.82 -29.15
N ALA A 653 6.77 11.42 -30.33
CA ALA A 653 6.26 12.77 -30.53
C ALA A 653 4.75 12.88 -30.31
N TYR A 654 3.98 11.91 -30.81
CA TYR A 654 2.52 11.89 -30.70
C TYR A 654 2.06 11.75 -29.24
N PHE A 655 2.59 10.77 -28.51
CA PHE A 655 2.24 10.55 -27.12
C PHE A 655 2.80 11.64 -26.20
N ARG A 656 3.97 12.22 -26.51
CA ARG A 656 4.46 13.40 -25.77
C ARG A 656 3.56 14.61 -25.94
N ASN A 657 2.96 14.80 -27.12
CA ASN A 657 1.95 15.83 -27.33
C ASN A 657 0.67 15.53 -26.53
N ARG A 658 0.19 14.28 -26.55
CA ARG A 658 -1.00 13.87 -25.79
C ARG A 658 -0.79 13.93 -24.27
N ALA A 659 0.43 13.76 -23.79
CA ALA A 659 0.76 13.94 -22.38
C ALA A 659 0.51 15.38 -21.87
N LEU A 660 0.30 16.36 -22.76
CA LEU A 660 -0.11 17.73 -22.43
C LEU A 660 -1.62 17.93 -22.35
N ASN A 661 -2.44 16.90 -22.65
CA ASN A 661 -3.90 17.00 -22.68
C ASN A 661 -4.54 17.38 -21.33
N TYR A 662 -3.82 17.20 -20.21
CA TYR A 662 -4.27 17.69 -18.90
C TYR A 662 -4.64 19.18 -18.92
N ALA A 663 -3.95 19.98 -19.74
CA ALA A 663 -4.19 21.41 -19.88
C ALA A 663 -5.58 21.73 -20.45
N ASN A 664 -6.21 20.81 -21.20
CA ASN A 664 -7.56 20.97 -21.74
C ASN A 664 -8.64 21.04 -20.67
N LEU A 665 -8.35 20.50 -19.49
CA LEU A 665 -9.27 20.49 -18.35
C LEU A 665 -9.00 21.61 -17.36
N PHE A 666 -7.91 22.38 -17.52
CA PHE A 666 -7.62 23.50 -16.63
C PHE A 666 -8.53 24.69 -16.95
N SER A 667 -9.32 25.12 -15.97
CA SER A 667 -10.13 26.32 -16.07
C SER A 667 -9.48 27.49 -15.33
N PRO A 668 -8.94 28.50 -16.06
CA PRO A 668 -8.28 29.64 -15.42
C PRO A 668 -9.23 30.50 -14.57
N SER A 669 -10.52 30.52 -14.89
CA SER A 669 -11.49 31.37 -14.19
C SER A 669 -11.77 30.92 -12.75
N VAL A 670 -11.71 29.61 -12.50
CA VAL A 670 -11.86 29.02 -11.16
C VAL A 670 -10.53 28.55 -10.57
N GLY A 671 -9.47 28.42 -11.39
CA GLY A 671 -8.13 28.01 -10.95
C GLY A 671 -8.01 26.52 -10.60
N PHE A 672 -8.80 25.67 -11.26
CA PHE A 672 -8.85 24.22 -11.03
C PHE A 672 -9.05 23.45 -12.34
N PHE A 673 -8.73 22.16 -12.29
CA PHE A 673 -9.14 21.21 -13.32
C PHE A 673 -10.61 20.89 -13.16
N ARG A 674 -11.34 20.77 -14.27
CA ARG A 674 -12.72 20.32 -14.27
C ARG A 674 -13.14 19.63 -15.57
N GLY A 675 -14.14 18.77 -15.47
CA GLY A 675 -14.71 18.02 -16.59
C GLY A 675 -15.28 18.94 -17.67
N ARG A 676 -15.21 18.48 -18.91
CA ARG A 676 -15.60 19.24 -20.11
C ARG A 676 -16.47 18.38 -21.00
N ARG A 677 -17.55 18.93 -21.56
CA ARG A 677 -18.51 18.25 -22.43
C ARG A 677 -17.99 18.13 -23.87
N GLY A 678 -18.67 17.33 -24.69
CA GLY A 678 -18.32 17.11 -26.09
C GLY A 678 -18.40 18.37 -26.96
N ASP A 679 -19.23 19.34 -26.56
CA ASP A 679 -19.38 20.66 -27.17
C ASP A 679 -18.28 21.67 -26.75
N GLY A 680 -17.37 21.26 -25.87
CA GLY A 680 -16.30 22.11 -25.36
C GLY A 680 -16.70 23.03 -24.19
N ALA A 681 -17.94 22.97 -23.71
CA ALA A 681 -18.33 23.69 -22.50
C ALA A 681 -17.91 22.93 -21.24
N TRP A 682 -17.72 23.66 -20.14
CA TRP A 682 -17.44 23.06 -18.84
C TRP A 682 -18.66 22.30 -18.30
N ARG A 683 -18.42 21.20 -17.57
CA ARG A 683 -19.48 20.38 -16.96
C ARG A 683 -20.33 21.22 -16.00
N THR A 684 -19.68 22.01 -15.15
CA THR A 684 -20.29 22.89 -14.17
C THR A 684 -20.01 24.36 -14.49
N SER A 685 -20.97 25.24 -14.18
CA SER A 685 -20.77 26.69 -14.31
C SER A 685 -19.76 27.20 -13.29
N ASP A 686 -19.13 28.36 -13.53
CA ASP A 686 -18.19 28.96 -12.58
C ASP A 686 -18.84 29.26 -11.22
N ALA A 687 -20.12 29.62 -11.21
CA ALA A 687 -20.88 29.93 -9.99
C ALA A 687 -21.23 28.67 -9.19
N ASP A 688 -21.40 27.54 -9.86
CA ASP A 688 -21.79 26.26 -9.24
C ASP A 688 -20.59 25.37 -8.92
N PHE A 689 -19.39 25.73 -9.41
CA PHE A 689 -18.17 24.99 -9.13
C PHE A 689 -17.86 24.99 -7.63
N ARG A 690 -17.56 23.82 -7.09
CA ARG A 690 -17.16 23.61 -5.70
C ARG A 690 -15.90 22.73 -5.70
N PRO A 691 -14.75 23.25 -5.24
CA PRO A 691 -13.49 22.51 -5.34
C PRO A 691 -13.39 21.33 -4.37
N ASN A 692 -14.30 21.24 -3.40
CA ASN A 692 -14.45 20.15 -2.43
C ASN A 692 -15.64 19.22 -2.74
N LEU A 693 -16.20 19.28 -3.95
CA LEU A 693 -17.20 18.31 -4.42
C LEU A 693 -16.51 17.04 -4.87
N TRP A 694 -16.72 15.95 -4.13
CA TRP A 694 -16.13 14.66 -4.42
C TRP A 694 -16.92 13.88 -5.47
N GLY A 695 -16.22 13.04 -6.21
CA GLY A 695 -16.83 12.20 -7.22
C GLY A 695 -17.25 12.99 -8.46
N CYS A 696 -18.29 12.51 -9.13
CA CYS A 696 -18.85 13.08 -10.35
C CYS A 696 -17.86 13.03 -11.52
N GLU A 697 -16.96 14.01 -11.61
CA GLU A 697 -15.92 14.10 -12.63
C GLU A 697 -14.56 13.55 -12.17
N PHE A 698 -14.40 13.40 -10.85
CA PHE A 698 -13.24 12.80 -10.21
C PHE A 698 -13.57 11.41 -9.64
N VAL A 699 -12.59 10.54 -9.51
CA VAL A 699 -12.65 9.27 -8.76
C VAL A 699 -11.94 9.50 -7.44
N GLU A 700 -12.59 9.11 -6.33
CA GLU A 700 -12.06 9.15 -4.95
C GLU A 700 -11.41 10.48 -4.55
N GLY A 701 -11.94 11.57 -5.08
CA GLY A 701 -11.42 12.88 -4.78
C GLY A 701 -12.29 14.00 -5.31
N ALA A 702 -11.79 15.22 -5.09
CA ALA A 702 -12.35 16.46 -5.56
C ALA A 702 -11.29 17.24 -6.34
N ALA A 703 -11.64 18.42 -6.85
CA ALA A 703 -10.72 19.24 -7.63
C ALA A 703 -9.44 19.64 -6.87
N TRP A 704 -9.48 19.68 -5.53
CA TRP A 704 -8.28 19.86 -4.70
C TRP A 704 -7.26 18.72 -4.85
N HIS A 705 -7.71 17.47 -4.88
CA HIS A 705 -6.84 16.30 -4.96
C HIS A 705 -6.21 16.14 -6.35
N TYR A 706 -6.86 16.73 -7.36
CA TYR A 706 -6.32 16.87 -8.71
C TYR A 706 -5.78 18.29 -8.98
N ALA A 707 -5.32 19.03 -7.96
CA ALA A 707 -4.78 20.39 -8.18
C ALA A 707 -3.42 20.39 -8.90
N THR A 708 -2.66 19.31 -8.83
CA THR A 708 -1.40 19.16 -9.59
C THR A 708 -1.30 17.79 -10.26
N PRO A 709 -2.20 17.46 -11.19
CA PRO A 709 -2.39 16.10 -11.68
C PRO A 709 -1.38 15.69 -12.77
N ALA A 710 -0.48 16.59 -13.19
CA ALA A 710 0.48 16.36 -14.25
C ALA A 710 1.95 16.40 -13.77
N PRO A 711 2.39 15.43 -12.94
CA PRO A 711 3.78 15.34 -12.49
C PRO A 711 4.80 15.15 -13.62
N GLN A 712 4.36 14.66 -14.79
CA GLN A 712 5.17 14.59 -16.00
C GLN A 712 5.59 15.96 -16.54
N ASP A 713 4.81 17.02 -16.24
CA ASP A 713 5.02 18.37 -16.77
C ASP A 713 4.90 19.49 -15.70
N PRO A 714 5.78 19.47 -14.68
CA PRO A 714 5.77 20.43 -13.57
C PRO A 714 5.93 21.90 -13.98
N GLN A 715 6.71 22.21 -15.02
CA GLN A 715 6.84 23.56 -15.54
C GLN A 715 5.55 24.02 -16.23
N GLY A 716 4.87 23.14 -16.96
CA GLY A 716 3.55 23.42 -17.52
C GLY A 716 2.51 23.68 -16.43
N MET A 717 2.51 22.85 -15.38
CA MET A 717 1.72 23.07 -14.16
C MET A 717 2.00 24.44 -13.52
N ALA A 718 3.27 24.81 -13.38
CA ALA A 718 3.64 26.12 -12.89
C ALA A 718 3.10 27.24 -13.78
N ASN A 719 3.21 27.10 -15.10
CA ASN A 719 2.75 28.11 -16.05
C ASN A 719 1.22 28.29 -16.02
N LEU A 720 0.44 27.24 -15.81
CA LEU A 720 -1.02 27.32 -15.62
C LEU A 720 -1.40 28.16 -14.38
N TYR A 721 -0.59 28.12 -13.33
CA TYR A 721 -0.78 28.91 -12.11
C TYR A 721 -0.07 30.27 -12.11
N GLY A 722 0.51 30.70 -13.23
CA GLY A 722 1.21 32.00 -13.32
C GLY A 722 2.68 31.95 -12.90
N GLY A 723 3.31 30.78 -12.98
CA GLY A 723 4.72 30.52 -12.69
C GLY A 723 4.95 29.79 -11.36
N ARG A 724 6.22 29.59 -11.01
CA ARG A 724 6.64 28.83 -9.81
C ARG A 724 6.02 29.34 -8.51
N ALA A 725 5.95 30.66 -8.34
CA ALA A 725 5.31 31.28 -7.17
C ALA A 725 3.80 30.96 -7.09
N GLY A 726 3.11 30.93 -8.23
CA GLY A 726 1.70 30.58 -8.30
C GLY A 726 1.45 29.10 -7.98
N LEU A 727 2.31 28.20 -8.45
CA LEU A 727 2.27 26.79 -8.06
C LEU A 727 2.45 26.60 -6.55
N ALA A 728 3.46 27.25 -5.96
CA ALA A 728 3.67 27.22 -4.51
C ALA A 728 2.44 27.75 -3.75
N ALA A 729 1.86 28.87 -4.20
CA ALA A 729 0.67 29.46 -3.59
C ALA A 729 -0.56 28.54 -3.69
N LYS A 730 -0.73 27.81 -4.81
CA LYS A 730 -1.81 26.84 -4.95
C LYS A 730 -1.68 25.69 -3.96
N LEU A 731 -0.47 25.16 -3.80
CA LEU A 731 -0.19 24.11 -2.82
C LEU A 731 -0.39 24.62 -1.39
N ASP A 732 0.06 25.85 -1.07
CA ASP A 732 -0.20 26.45 0.25
C ASP A 732 -1.71 26.60 0.51
N ALA A 733 -2.47 27.01 -0.50
CA ALA A 733 -3.91 27.17 -0.41
C ALA A 733 -4.63 25.84 -0.15
N MET A 734 -4.13 24.71 -0.65
CA MET A 734 -4.67 23.39 -0.33
C MET A 734 -4.54 23.07 1.17
N PHE A 735 -3.38 23.33 1.77
CA PHE A 735 -3.17 23.11 3.21
C PHE A 735 -3.93 24.10 4.09
N ALA A 736 -4.20 25.31 3.58
CA ALA A 736 -4.93 26.35 4.29
C ALA A 736 -6.46 26.26 4.10
N ALA A 737 -6.93 25.52 3.09
CA ALA A 737 -8.34 25.37 2.81
C ALA A 737 -9.07 24.66 3.97
N PRO A 738 -10.35 24.99 4.22
CA PRO A 738 -11.14 24.21 5.16
C PRO A 738 -11.19 22.75 4.73
N ARG A 739 -11.16 21.82 5.69
CA ARG A 739 -11.18 20.37 5.45
C ARG A 739 -12.57 19.81 5.11
N ASP A 740 -13.53 20.66 4.79
CA ASP A 740 -14.91 20.25 4.51
C ASP A 740 -15.02 19.53 3.16
N TYR A 741 -15.93 18.57 3.06
CA TYR A 741 -16.19 17.83 1.84
C TYR A 741 -17.68 17.83 1.51
N LEU A 742 -17.99 17.72 0.22
CA LEU A 742 -19.33 17.47 -0.26
C LEU A 742 -19.33 16.11 -0.98
N PRO A 743 -20.25 15.18 -0.63
CA PRO A 743 -20.23 13.81 -1.18
C PRO A 743 -20.52 13.75 -2.68
N GLY A 744 -21.02 14.84 -3.28
CA GLY A 744 -21.22 14.97 -4.72
C GLY A 744 -22.07 13.85 -5.31
N CYS A 745 -21.46 13.02 -6.16
CA CYS A 745 -22.16 11.92 -6.85
C CYS A 745 -22.14 10.59 -6.08
N TYR A 746 -21.54 10.55 -4.89
CA TYR A 746 -21.69 9.43 -3.96
C TYR A 746 -23.01 9.54 -3.20
N SER A 747 -23.68 8.42 -2.91
CA SER A 747 -24.95 8.42 -2.16
C SER A 747 -24.78 8.89 -0.72
N ASP A 748 -23.62 8.57 -0.13
CA ASP A 748 -23.25 8.89 1.25
C ASP A 748 -21.75 9.25 1.29
N PRO A 749 -21.28 9.93 2.34
CA PRO A 749 -19.84 10.10 2.56
C PRO A 749 -19.12 8.75 2.60
N ILE A 750 -18.14 8.58 1.72
CA ILE A 750 -17.23 7.43 1.67
C ILE A 750 -16.15 7.56 2.76
N HIS A 751 -15.38 6.49 2.99
CA HIS A 751 -14.41 6.45 4.10
C HIS A 751 -13.25 7.43 3.88
N GLU A 752 -12.79 7.58 2.64
CA GLU A 752 -11.73 8.49 2.20
C GLU A 752 -12.05 9.95 2.56
N MET A 753 -13.31 10.36 2.44
CA MET A 753 -13.73 11.71 2.85
C MET A 753 -13.55 11.93 4.37
N ARG A 754 -13.86 10.90 5.17
CA ARG A 754 -13.73 10.96 6.65
C ARG A 754 -12.27 10.95 7.06
N GLU A 755 -11.45 10.19 6.35
CA GLU A 755 -10.01 10.11 6.55
C GLU A 755 -9.32 11.43 6.19
N VAL A 756 -9.61 12.03 5.04
CA VAL A 756 -9.06 13.35 4.70
C VAL A 756 -9.44 14.38 5.76
N TYR A 757 -10.69 14.38 6.21
CA TYR A 757 -11.15 15.26 7.28
C TYR A 757 -10.38 15.03 8.60
N ALA A 758 -10.16 13.77 9.00
CA ALA A 758 -9.50 13.43 10.24
C ALA A 758 -7.99 13.76 10.24
N SER A 759 -7.35 13.85 9.06
CA SER A 759 -5.90 14.12 8.93
C SER A 759 -5.47 15.52 9.42
N ASP A 760 -6.42 16.46 9.48
CA ASP A 760 -6.21 17.85 9.87
C ASP A 760 -5.12 18.58 9.03
N MET A 761 -5.09 18.31 7.72
CA MET A 761 -4.15 18.91 6.76
C MET A 761 -4.84 19.77 5.67
N GLY A 762 -5.97 20.39 6.00
CA GLY A 762 -6.77 21.14 5.03
C GLY A 762 -7.40 20.20 4.00
N GLN A 763 -7.12 20.43 2.72
CA GLN A 763 -7.58 19.59 1.60
C GLN A 763 -6.47 18.68 1.04
N PHE A 764 -5.35 18.51 1.75
CA PHE A 764 -4.35 17.52 1.36
C PHE A 764 -4.80 16.12 1.79
N ALA A 765 -4.97 15.21 0.83
CA ALA A 765 -5.59 13.91 1.03
C ALA A 765 -4.58 12.75 1.02
N HIS A 766 -3.67 12.70 2.00
CA HIS A 766 -2.64 11.65 2.07
C HIS A 766 -3.21 10.21 2.10
N ALA A 767 -4.46 10.07 2.56
CA ALA A 767 -5.18 8.80 2.61
C ALA A 767 -5.56 8.23 1.22
N ASN A 768 -5.23 8.92 0.12
CA ASN A 768 -5.54 8.48 -1.24
C ASN A 768 -4.44 8.88 -2.25
N GLU A 769 -4.29 8.08 -3.29
CA GLU A 769 -3.09 7.87 -4.10
C GLU A 769 -2.76 9.08 -4.98
N GLN A 770 -3.78 9.77 -5.52
CA GLN A 770 -3.55 10.80 -6.53
C GLN A 770 -2.91 12.08 -5.95
N THR A 771 -2.79 12.15 -4.62
CA THR A 771 -2.14 13.28 -3.94
C THR A 771 -0.70 13.00 -3.48
N HIS A 772 -0.24 11.77 -3.54
CA HIS A 772 1.03 11.34 -2.94
C HIS A 772 2.26 12.08 -3.48
N HIS A 773 2.26 12.48 -4.76
CA HIS A 773 3.34 13.30 -5.35
C HIS A 773 3.23 14.80 -5.04
N MET A 774 2.08 15.30 -4.59
CA MET A 774 1.81 16.74 -4.48
C MET A 774 2.75 17.46 -3.51
N LEU A 775 3.21 16.78 -2.45
CA LEU A 775 4.20 17.36 -1.51
C LEU A 775 5.53 17.67 -2.20
N TYR A 776 5.89 16.87 -3.19
CA TYR A 776 7.10 17.02 -3.96
C TYR A 776 6.95 18.06 -5.09
N MET A 777 5.72 18.55 -5.37
CA MET A 777 5.49 19.65 -6.31
C MET A 777 6.09 20.98 -5.85
N TYR A 778 6.37 21.16 -4.54
CA TYR A 778 7.12 22.32 -4.05
C TYR A 778 8.58 22.34 -4.50
N ASN A 779 9.22 21.18 -4.76
CA ASN A 779 10.56 21.14 -5.35
C ASN A 779 10.57 21.80 -6.73
N TYR A 780 9.55 21.51 -7.54
CA TYR A 780 9.38 22.09 -8.87
C TYR A 780 9.00 23.57 -8.84
N ALA A 781 8.32 24.01 -7.77
CA ALA A 781 8.09 25.41 -7.48
C ALA A 781 9.34 26.15 -6.96
N GLY A 782 10.48 25.46 -6.78
CA GLY A 782 11.74 26.05 -6.32
C GLY A 782 11.74 26.41 -4.82
N VAL A 783 10.90 25.76 -4.01
CA VAL A 783 10.80 25.98 -2.56
C VAL A 783 10.88 24.64 -1.79
N PRO A 784 11.96 23.86 -1.96
CA PRO A 784 12.07 22.50 -1.39
C PRO A 784 11.98 22.45 0.14
N ALA A 785 12.27 23.55 0.85
CA ALA A 785 12.03 23.63 2.28
C ALA A 785 10.57 23.36 2.67
N LYS A 786 9.60 23.68 1.80
CA LYS A 786 8.19 23.32 2.03
C LYS A 786 7.93 21.83 1.84
N THR A 787 8.54 21.18 0.85
CA THR A 787 8.51 19.70 0.75
C THR A 787 9.05 19.07 2.02
N GLN A 788 10.21 19.54 2.50
CA GLN A 788 10.84 19.06 3.73
C GLN A 788 9.89 19.17 4.93
N ASP A 789 9.24 20.32 5.14
CA ASP A 789 8.27 20.48 6.22
C ASP A 789 7.07 19.53 6.10
N ARG A 790 6.42 19.49 4.92
CA ARG A 790 5.19 18.72 4.72
C ARG A 790 5.41 17.21 4.79
N VAL A 791 6.47 16.71 4.15
CA VAL A 791 6.83 15.28 4.19
C VAL A 791 7.13 14.84 5.62
N ARG A 792 7.89 15.64 6.38
CA ARG A 792 8.17 15.35 7.80
C ARG A 792 6.89 15.27 8.61
N ARG A 793 6.00 16.24 8.46
CA ARG A 793 4.69 16.24 9.14
C ARG A 793 3.94 14.94 8.86
N VAL A 794 3.78 14.56 7.59
CA VAL A 794 3.08 13.32 7.22
C VAL A 794 3.73 12.08 7.83
N LEU A 795 5.05 11.92 7.68
CA LEU A 795 5.79 10.77 8.22
C LEU A 795 5.63 10.62 9.74
N THR A 796 5.53 11.72 10.48
CA THR A 796 5.46 11.71 11.95
C THR A 796 4.03 11.69 12.51
N THR A 797 3.00 12.03 11.71
CA THR A 797 1.62 12.15 12.22
C THR A 797 0.62 11.17 11.60
N LEU A 798 0.89 10.64 10.41
CA LEU A 798 -0.07 9.80 9.67
C LEU A 798 0.35 8.33 9.57
N TYR A 799 1.48 7.97 10.18
CA TYR A 799 2.00 6.61 10.25
C TYR A 799 2.38 6.28 11.69
N ASP A 800 1.86 5.16 12.21
CA ASP A 800 2.21 4.62 13.53
C ASP A 800 2.62 3.15 13.40
N SER A 801 3.19 2.54 14.43
CA SER A 801 3.62 1.12 14.39
C SER A 801 2.47 0.11 14.49
N GLY A 802 1.26 0.55 14.82
CA GLY A 802 0.11 -0.28 15.17
C GLY A 802 0.23 -0.99 16.52
N ALA A 803 1.30 -0.77 17.27
CA ALA A 803 1.57 -1.49 18.51
C ALA A 803 0.42 -1.30 19.52
N GLY A 804 -0.23 -2.42 19.86
CA GLY A 804 -1.34 -2.46 20.82
C GLY A 804 -2.68 -1.95 20.29
N THR A 805 -2.74 -1.31 19.13
CA THR A 805 -3.95 -0.67 18.59
C THR A 805 -4.43 -1.26 17.27
N GLY A 806 -3.57 -1.97 16.52
CA GLY A 806 -3.87 -2.42 15.16
C GLY A 806 -4.02 -1.28 14.15
N ASN A 807 -3.73 -0.03 14.56
CA ASN A 807 -3.64 1.10 13.65
C ASN A 807 -2.39 0.96 12.77
N GLY A 808 -2.13 1.92 11.90
CA GLY A 808 -0.90 1.90 11.11
C GLY A 808 -0.87 2.98 10.05
N TYR A 809 -1.98 3.13 9.36
CA TYR A 809 -2.16 4.07 8.26
C TYR A 809 -3.35 4.98 8.55
N PHE A 810 -3.49 6.01 7.72
CA PHE A 810 -4.59 6.97 7.80
C PHE A 810 -5.66 6.77 6.71
N GLY A 811 -5.41 5.86 5.78
CA GLY A 811 -6.30 5.43 4.70
C GLY A 811 -5.92 4.01 4.31
N ASP A 812 -6.35 3.56 3.13
CA ASP A 812 -6.02 2.24 2.62
C ASP A 812 -4.53 2.09 2.32
N GLU A 813 -4.02 0.86 2.47
CA GLU A 813 -2.61 0.57 2.24
C GLU A 813 -2.29 0.36 0.74
N ASP A 814 -3.29 -0.09 -0.01
CA ASP A 814 -3.33 -0.29 -1.46
C ASP A 814 -2.12 -1.01 -2.06
N ASN A 815 -1.99 -2.27 -1.65
CA ASN A 815 -1.12 -3.26 -2.27
C ASN A 815 0.37 -2.88 -2.29
N GLY A 816 0.82 -2.11 -1.31
CA GLY A 816 2.19 -1.62 -1.21
C GLY A 816 2.34 -0.14 -1.52
N GLU A 817 1.39 0.53 -2.18
CA GLU A 817 1.57 1.92 -2.62
C GLU A 817 1.82 2.89 -1.46
N MET A 818 0.93 2.93 -0.47
CA MET A 818 1.06 3.84 0.68
C MET A 818 2.32 3.51 1.52
N SER A 819 2.71 2.23 1.54
CA SER A 819 3.91 1.74 2.21
C SER A 819 5.19 2.13 1.47
N ALA A 820 5.22 2.01 0.14
CA ALA A 820 6.34 2.41 -0.70
C ALA A 820 6.55 3.93 -0.65
N TRP A 821 5.46 4.71 -0.59
CA TRP A 821 5.52 6.15 -0.34
C TRP A 821 6.26 6.46 0.96
N TYR A 822 5.91 5.75 2.05
CA TYR A 822 6.57 5.91 3.34
C TYR A 822 8.05 5.57 3.25
N VAL A 823 8.40 4.42 2.67
CA VAL A 823 9.79 3.96 2.55
C VAL A 823 10.64 4.99 1.79
N PHE A 824 10.20 5.42 0.61
CA PHE A 824 10.90 6.46 -0.16
C PHE A 824 11.05 7.76 0.64
N SER A 825 9.95 8.25 1.20
CA SER A 825 9.95 9.52 1.94
C SER A 825 10.84 9.47 3.19
N ALA A 826 10.85 8.35 3.92
CA ALA A 826 11.72 8.13 5.08
C ALA A 826 13.21 8.05 4.70
N LEU A 827 13.52 7.52 3.51
CA LEU A 827 14.87 7.56 2.91
C LEU A 827 15.28 8.97 2.47
N GLY A 828 14.31 9.87 2.28
CA GLY A 828 14.52 11.27 1.95
C GLY A 828 14.37 11.61 0.47
N PHE A 829 13.80 10.73 -0.36
CA PHE A 829 13.54 11.01 -1.78
C PHE A 829 12.38 10.18 -2.33
N TYR A 830 11.65 10.68 -3.34
CA TYR A 830 10.44 10.06 -3.87
C TYR A 830 10.34 10.13 -5.40
N PRO A 831 9.84 9.10 -6.10
CA PRO A 831 9.68 9.07 -7.56
C PRO A 831 8.50 9.94 -8.06
N ALA A 832 8.51 11.24 -7.73
CA ALA A 832 7.41 12.16 -7.99
C ALA A 832 7.03 12.31 -9.48
N ARG A 833 7.91 11.92 -10.41
CA ARG A 833 7.70 11.96 -11.86
C ARG A 833 7.92 10.55 -12.44
N MET A 834 6.91 9.70 -12.29
CA MET A 834 6.86 8.35 -12.82
C MET A 834 7.12 8.32 -14.33
N GLY A 835 7.79 7.27 -14.84
CA GLY A 835 8.22 7.19 -16.23
C GLY A 835 9.51 7.99 -16.53
N SER A 836 10.12 8.57 -15.50
CA SER A 836 11.42 9.24 -15.57
C SER A 836 12.43 8.57 -14.63
N THR A 837 13.69 8.95 -14.77
CA THR A 837 14.76 8.47 -13.89
C THR A 837 14.89 9.30 -12.61
N ASP A 838 14.08 10.33 -12.40
CA ASP A 838 14.30 11.31 -11.33
C ASP A 838 13.55 10.94 -10.04
N TYR A 839 14.18 11.18 -8.90
CA TYR A 839 13.63 11.07 -7.54
C TYR A 839 13.75 12.44 -6.85
N ALA A 840 12.63 13.08 -6.55
CA ALA A 840 12.61 14.36 -5.85
C ALA A 840 13.08 14.19 -4.40
N ILE A 841 14.05 15.00 -3.95
CA ILE A 841 14.57 14.94 -2.58
C ILE A 841 13.57 15.61 -1.63
N GLY A 842 13.16 14.90 -0.59
CA GLY A 842 12.34 15.39 0.50
C GLY A 842 13.19 15.72 1.73
N ALA A 843 12.84 15.12 2.87
CA ALA A 843 13.62 15.18 4.11
C ALA A 843 13.71 13.78 4.73
N PRO A 844 14.92 13.23 4.94
CA PRO A 844 15.07 11.91 5.54
C PRO A 844 14.51 11.87 6.97
N LEU A 845 14.08 10.69 7.40
CA LEU A 845 13.60 10.45 8.77
C LEU A 845 14.69 10.01 9.73
N HIS A 846 15.74 9.37 9.21
CA HIS A 846 16.78 8.76 10.03
C HIS A 846 18.14 9.39 9.80
N PRO A 847 19.01 9.47 10.83
CA PRO A 847 20.38 9.98 10.68
C PRO A 847 21.22 9.27 9.63
N LYS A 848 20.92 8.00 9.34
CA LYS A 848 21.57 7.25 8.28
C LYS A 848 20.64 6.16 7.74
N ALA A 849 20.59 6.06 6.43
CA ALA A 849 19.95 4.96 5.71
C ALA A 849 20.89 4.39 4.66
N THR A 850 20.95 3.07 4.55
CA THR A 850 21.87 2.34 3.65
C THR A 850 21.06 1.39 2.78
N LEU A 851 21.10 1.59 1.46
CA LEU A 851 20.47 0.74 0.46
C LEU A 851 21.51 -0.19 -0.14
N THR A 852 21.27 -1.50 -0.07
CA THR A 852 22.05 -2.54 -0.75
C THR A 852 21.31 -2.93 -2.02
N LEU A 853 21.89 -2.60 -3.17
CA LEU A 853 21.28 -2.76 -4.48
C LEU A 853 21.62 -4.13 -5.08
N GLU A 854 20.76 -4.64 -5.97
CA GLU A 854 20.95 -5.94 -6.62
C GLU A 854 22.26 -6.04 -7.42
N ASN A 855 22.80 -4.91 -7.90
CA ASN A 855 24.09 -4.85 -8.59
C ASN A 855 25.32 -4.96 -7.65
N GLY A 856 25.11 -5.23 -6.36
CA GLY A 856 26.14 -5.39 -5.34
C GLY A 856 26.72 -4.09 -4.79
N ARG A 857 26.22 -2.93 -5.24
CA ARG A 857 26.64 -1.62 -4.71
C ARG A 857 25.75 -1.19 -3.56
N THR A 858 26.28 -0.23 -2.80
CA THR A 858 25.57 0.40 -1.69
C THR A 858 25.43 1.88 -1.94
N PHE A 859 24.23 2.41 -1.71
CA PHE A 859 23.98 3.85 -1.66
C PHE A 859 23.57 4.24 -0.23
N THR A 860 24.21 5.26 0.32
CA THR A 860 23.96 5.71 1.69
C THR A 860 23.47 7.15 1.70
N VAL A 861 22.38 7.41 2.43
CA VAL A 861 21.96 8.77 2.79
C VAL A 861 22.42 9.02 4.22
N THR A 862 23.19 10.07 4.45
CA THR A 862 23.59 10.51 5.80
C THR A 862 22.97 11.88 6.08
N ALA A 863 22.39 12.02 7.27
CA ALA A 863 21.77 13.25 7.75
C ALA A 863 22.01 13.40 9.26
N PRO A 864 23.29 13.51 9.69
CA PRO A 864 23.60 13.57 11.11
C PRO A 864 22.89 14.74 11.78
N GLY A 865 22.28 14.47 12.94
CA GLY A 865 21.53 15.46 13.70
C GLY A 865 20.15 15.79 13.15
N VAL A 866 19.65 15.06 12.13
CA VAL A 866 18.25 15.15 11.71
C VAL A 866 17.33 14.88 12.90
N SER A 867 16.31 15.72 13.03
CA SER A 867 15.29 15.62 14.06
C SER A 867 14.06 16.42 13.65
N ASP A 868 13.02 16.42 14.47
CA ASP A 868 11.87 17.29 14.23
C ASP A 868 12.21 18.78 14.33
N VAL A 869 13.30 19.13 15.02
CA VAL A 869 13.85 20.50 14.97
C VAL A 869 14.68 20.66 13.70
N ASN A 870 15.69 19.82 13.50
CA ASN A 870 16.61 19.91 12.37
C ASN A 870 16.07 19.18 11.14
N ARG A 871 15.02 19.74 10.53
CA ARG A 871 14.33 19.11 9.39
C ARG A 871 14.70 19.70 8.02
N TYR A 872 15.42 20.81 7.97
CA TYR A 872 15.71 21.50 6.72
C TYR A 872 17.13 21.25 6.21
N ILE A 873 17.26 20.89 4.94
CA ILE A 873 18.57 20.70 4.29
C ILE A 873 19.24 22.06 4.09
N GLN A 874 20.42 22.22 4.67
CA GLN A 874 21.26 23.42 4.56
C GLN A 874 22.24 23.33 3.39
N ARG A 875 22.78 22.13 3.16
CA ARG A 875 23.65 21.79 2.03
C ARG A 875 23.63 20.29 1.80
N ALA A 876 23.86 19.88 0.55
CA ALA A 876 24.04 18.49 0.19
C ALA A 876 25.35 18.29 -0.59
N THR A 877 25.97 17.12 -0.39
CA THR A 877 27.04 16.63 -1.25
C THR A 877 26.74 15.22 -1.73
N LEU A 878 27.01 14.94 -3.00
CA LEU A 878 26.95 13.60 -3.57
C LEU A 878 28.37 13.13 -3.84
N ASN A 879 28.80 12.07 -3.15
CA ASN A 879 30.16 11.54 -3.23
C ASN A 879 31.24 12.62 -2.96
N GLY A 880 30.99 13.49 -1.98
CA GLY A 880 31.86 14.59 -1.58
C GLY A 880 31.81 15.84 -2.48
N ALA A 881 31.12 15.79 -3.63
CA ALA A 881 30.96 16.94 -4.52
C ALA A 881 29.71 17.76 -4.14
N PRO A 882 29.74 19.11 -4.21
CA PRO A 882 28.56 19.95 -3.99
C PRO A 882 27.38 19.55 -4.87
N TYR A 883 26.20 19.39 -4.26
CA TYR A 883 25.01 18.92 -4.93
C TYR A 883 23.83 19.89 -4.70
N PRO A 884 23.63 20.89 -5.58
CA PRO A 884 22.57 21.89 -5.40
C PRO A 884 21.19 21.41 -5.86
N LYS A 885 21.11 20.32 -6.63
CA LYS A 885 19.87 19.79 -7.19
C LYS A 885 18.96 19.22 -6.09
N ASN A 886 17.66 19.50 -6.16
CA ASN A 886 16.65 18.99 -5.25
C ASN A 886 16.05 17.64 -5.73
N TYR A 887 16.82 16.89 -6.51
CA TYR A 887 16.45 15.58 -7.02
C TYR A 887 17.69 14.71 -7.27
N LEU A 888 17.53 13.40 -7.27
CA LEU A 888 18.53 12.40 -7.66
C LEU A 888 18.08 11.73 -8.96
N THR A 889 19.02 11.24 -9.76
CA THR A 889 18.68 10.33 -10.86
C THR A 889 18.83 8.87 -10.41
N HIS A 890 18.17 7.95 -11.10
CA HIS A 890 18.34 6.51 -10.88
C HIS A 890 19.80 6.07 -11.04
N ALA A 891 20.54 6.73 -11.93
CA ALA A 891 21.97 6.50 -12.09
C ALA A 891 22.79 6.99 -10.88
N ASP A 892 22.38 8.06 -10.19
CA ASP A 892 23.04 8.52 -8.97
C ASP A 892 22.91 7.49 -7.84
N LEU A 893 21.72 6.88 -7.71
CA LEU A 893 21.48 5.80 -6.75
C LEU A 893 22.24 4.53 -7.12
N THR A 894 22.09 4.03 -8.35
CA THR A 894 22.64 2.73 -8.79
C THR A 894 24.14 2.70 -9.02
N LYS A 895 24.80 3.86 -9.09
CA LYS A 895 26.27 3.94 -9.02
C LYS A 895 26.81 3.73 -7.61
N GLY A 896 25.95 3.75 -6.59
CA GLY A 896 26.34 3.69 -5.19
C GLY A 896 27.06 4.95 -4.71
N GLY A 897 27.52 4.89 -3.46
CA GLY A 897 28.22 6.00 -2.81
C GLY A 897 27.36 6.67 -1.73
N THR A 898 27.52 7.97 -1.53
CA THR A 898 26.93 8.66 -0.38
C THR A 898 26.33 10.02 -0.76
N LEU A 899 25.08 10.24 -0.37
CA LEU A 899 24.46 11.56 -0.27
C LEU A 899 24.57 12.04 1.18
N ASP A 900 25.41 13.04 1.42
CA ASP A 900 25.54 13.66 2.74
C ASP A 900 24.72 14.95 2.80
N LEU A 901 23.82 15.01 3.78
CA LEU A 901 22.91 16.11 4.03
C LEU A 901 23.27 16.77 5.36
N VAL A 902 23.50 18.09 5.32
CA VAL A 902 23.60 18.88 6.55
C VAL A 902 22.23 19.44 6.86
N MET A 903 21.69 19.04 8.00
CA MET A 903 20.38 19.45 8.48
C MET A 903 20.48 20.69 9.37
N GLY A 904 19.41 21.48 9.42
CA GLY A 904 19.30 22.66 10.28
C GLY A 904 17.85 22.99 10.62
N PRO A 905 17.64 23.89 11.61
CA PRO A 905 16.32 24.20 12.16
C PRO A 905 15.49 25.14 11.29
N ASP A 906 16.13 25.89 10.38
CA ASP A 906 15.48 26.90 9.55
C ASP A 906 15.60 26.58 8.04
N PRO A 907 14.63 26.98 7.21
CA PRO A 907 14.74 26.90 5.75
C PRO A 907 16.02 27.55 5.21
N SER A 908 16.62 26.93 4.19
CA SER A 908 17.85 27.41 3.54
C SER A 908 17.63 27.76 2.05
N GLY A 909 18.67 28.29 1.40
CA GLY A 909 18.66 28.55 -0.05
C GLY A 909 18.95 27.33 -0.94
N TRP A 910 19.20 26.15 -0.36
CA TRP A 910 19.52 24.93 -1.12
C TRP A 910 18.36 24.50 -2.04
N GLY A 911 18.67 24.12 -3.28
CA GLY A 911 17.68 23.54 -4.20
C GLY A 911 16.62 24.52 -4.72
N THR A 912 16.86 25.83 -4.64
CA THR A 912 15.90 26.87 -5.06
C THR A 912 16.12 27.37 -6.49
N GLY A 913 17.25 27.03 -7.12
CA GLY A 913 17.65 27.55 -8.42
C GLY A 913 16.79 27.05 -9.59
N ALA A 914 16.83 27.76 -10.71
CA ALA A 914 16.11 27.38 -11.92
C ALA A 914 16.54 26.01 -12.47
N ALA A 915 17.84 25.69 -12.35
CA ALA A 915 18.46 24.45 -12.82
C ALA A 915 18.52 23.34 -11.75
N ASP A 916 18.03 23.60 -10.55
CA ASP A 916 18.10 22.65 -9.42
C ASP A 916 16.87 21.73 -9.36
N VAL A 917 15.85 21.98 -10.19
CA VAL A 917 14.58 21.22 -10.21
C VAL A 917 14.62 20.08 -11.25
N PRO A 918 13.79 19.02 -11.11
CA PRO A 918 13.73 17.94 -12.09
C PRO A 918 13.14 18.38 -13.44
N GLY A 919 13.21 17.49 -14.44
CA GLY A 919 12.78 17.79 -15.80
C GLY A 919 11.26 18.01 -15.98
N SER A 920 10.89 18.60 -17.11
CA SER A 920 9.49 18.85 -17.53
C SER A 920 9.33 18.66 -19.03
N ILE A 921 8.11 18.41 -19.52
CA ILE A 921 7.81 18.39 -20.96
C ILE A 921 7.84 19.82 -21.52
N THR A 922 7.08 20.72 -20.89
CA THR A 922 7.01 22.15 -21.20
C THR A 922 8.32 22.84 -20.83
N THR A 923 8.83 23.65 -21.74
CA THR A 923 9.98 24.52 -21.52
C THR A 923 9.56 25.99 -21.58
N GLY A 924 10.23 26.85 -20.82
CA GLY A 924 9.89 28.28 -20.74
C GLY A 924 8.67 28.59 -19.87
N THR A 925 8.07 29.76 -20.08
CA THR A 925 7.05 30.35 -19.18
C THR A 925 5.63 30.39 -19.76
N ALA A 926 5.44 29.92 -21.00
CA ALA A 926 4.12 29.86 -21.61
C ALA A 926 3.33 28.64 -21.09
N PRO A 927 2.01 28.75 -20.89
CA PRO A 927 1.18 27.57 -20.64
C PRO A 927 1.38 26.50 -21.72
N PRO A 928 1.28 25.20 -21.35
CA PRO A 928 1.39 24.10 -22.30
C PRO A 928 0.40 24.28 -23.46
N ARG A 929 0.84 23.96 -24.68
CA ARG A 929 0.01 23.99 -25.89
C ARG A 929 0.21 22.70 -26.67
N GLN A 930 -0.85 21.90 -26.72
CA GLN A 930 -0.92 20.75 -27.59
C GLN A 930 -1.08 21.16 -29.06
N LEU A 931 -0.63 20.29 -29.96
CA LEU A 931 -1.05 20.30 -31.36
C LEU A 931 -2.54 19.97 -31.41
N VAL A 932 -3.29 20.75 -32.17
CA VAL A 932 -4.74 20.58 -32.35
C VAL A 932 -5.04 20.32 -33.81
N ASP A 933 -6.14 19.63 -34.08
CA ASP A 933 -6.59 19.41 -35.44
C ASP A 933 -6.98 20.75 -36.11
N ARG A 934 -6.52 20.93 -37.34
CA ARG A 934 -6.74 22.10 -38.19
C ARG A 934 -7.52 21.78 -39.45
N ALA A 935 -7.87 20.52 -39.66
CA ALA A 935 -8.57 20.07 -40.86
C ALA A 935 -9.96 20.71 -40.95
N THR A 936 -10.27 21.33 -42.10
CA THR A 936 -11.62 21.76 -42.45
C THR A 936 -11.91 21.41 -43.91
N GLY A 937 -13.18 21.27 -44.26
CA GLY A 937 -13.58 20.99 -45.65
C GLY A 937 -13.24 19.59 -46.17
N ALA A 938 -12.82 18.67 -45.29
CA ALA A 938 -12.78 17.25 -45.57
C ALA A 938 -14.22 16.67 -45.64
N PRO A 939 -14.42 15.44 -46.16
CA PRO A 939 -15.68 14.72 -45.97
C PRO A 939 -16.11 14.75 -44.49
N PRO A 940 -17.39 15.03 -44.16
CA PRO A 940 -17.81 15.22 -42.78
C PRO A 940 -17.47 14.07 -41.84
N ALA A 941 -17.58 12.83 -42.31
CA ALA A 941 -17.27 11.62 -41.55
C ALA A 941 -15.75 11.33 -41.44
N LEU A 942 -14.88 12.31 -41.68
CA LEU A 942 -13.43 12.23 -41.42
C LEU A 942 -12.95 13.32 -40.46
N VAL A 943 -13.85 14.20 -40.03
CA VAL A 943 -13.57 15.36 -39.18
C VAL A 943 -14.74 15.63 -38.23
N ASP A 944 -15.48 14.59 -37.85
CA ASP A 944 -16.61 14.68 -36.91
C ASP A 944 -16.22 14.33 -35.46
N ASP A 945 -14.92 14.20 -35.20
CA ASP A 945 -14.31 13.82 -33.92
C ASP A 945 -14.81 12.45 -33.42
N THR A 946 -15.12 11.50 -34.31
CA THR A 946 -15.48 10.15 -33.87
C THR A 946 -14.98 9.03 -34.77
N SER A 947 -14.56 7.92 -34.16
CA SER A 947 -14.25 6.68 -34.88
C SER A 947 -15.47 5.79 -35.15
N MET A 948 -16.66 6.24 -34.72
CA MET A 948 -17.91 5.50 -34.86
C MET A 948 -18.57 5.68 -36.24
N THR A 949 -18.21 6.75 -36.95
CA THR A 949 -18.61 6.98 -38.34
C THR A 949 -17.45 6.61 -39.27
N LYS A 950 -17.73 6.58 -40.58
CA LYS A 950 -16.68 6.38 -41.59
C LYS A 950 -17.05 7.00 -42.91
N TRP A 951 -16.02 7.42 -43.62
CA TRP A 951 -16.08 7.77 -45.03
C TRP A 951 -15.71 6.56 -45.88
N VAL A 952 -16.46 6.35 -46.97
CA VAL A 952 -16.28 5.23 -47.91
C VAL A 952 -16.35 5.74 -49.35
N THR A 953 -15.55 5.19 -50.25
CA THR A 953 -15.59 5.51 -51.69
C THR A 953 -15.72 4.29 -52.58
N GLU A 954 -16.37 4.46 -53.73
CA GLU A 954 -16.37 3.49 -54.84
C GLU A 954 -15.01 3.51 -55.55
N GLY A 955 -13.99 2.86 -54.98
CA GLY A 955 -12.64 2.76 -55.55
C GLY A 955 -11.57 2.51 -54.50
N ALA A 956 -10.48 1.87 -54.91
CA ALA A 956 -9.36 1.49 -54.03
C ALA A 956 -8.41 2.65 -53.65
N THR A 957 -8.60 3.83 -54.28
CA THR A 957 -7.75 5.01 -54.14
C THR A 957 -8.62 6.26 -54.11
N ALA A 958 -8.20 7.28 -53.37
CA ALA A 958 -8.92 8.55 -53.34
C ALA A 958 -8.00 9.71 -52.96
N THR A 959 -8.44 10.94 -53.24
CA THR A 959 -7.76 12.15 -52.79
C THR A 959 -8.67 12.93 -51.88
N ILE A 960 -8.24 13.13 -50.64
CA ILE A 960 -8.93 13.97 -49.65
C ILE A 960 -8.21 15.32 -49.64
N THR A 961 -8.92 16.41 -49.90
CA THR A 961 -8.35 17.77 -49.85
C THR A 961 -8.98 18.53 -48.69
N CYS A 962 -8.15 19.01 -47.78
CA CYS A 962 -8.51 19.77 -46.60
C CYS A 962 -8.05 21.21 -46.78
N ARG A 963 -8.95 22.17 -46.48
CA ARG A 963 -8.55 23.55 -46.23
C ARG A 963 -8.23 23.66 -44.75
N LEU A 964 -7.13 24.32 -44.39
CA LEU A 964 -6.85 24.56 -42.98
C LEU A 964 -7.58 25.81 -42.48
N ALA A 965 -8.02 25.80 -41.23
CA ALA A 965 -8.71 26.94 -40.61
C ALA A 965 -7.90 28.25 -40.70
N ALA A 966 -6.58 28.13 -40.63
CA ALA A 966 -5.61 29.17 -40.93
C ALA A 966 -4.31 28.52 -41.45
N PRO A 967 -3.44 29.24 -42.18
CA PRO A 967 -2.14 28.72 -42.58
C PRO A 967 -1.32 28.30 -41.36
N VAL A 968 -0.92 27.03 -41.31
CA VAL A 968 -0.17 26.45 -40.17
C VAL A 968 0.82 25.40 -40.65
N ALA A 969 1.85 25.17 -39.86
CA ALA A 969 2.77 24.05 -40.08
C ALA A 969 2.18 22.80 -39.44
N VAL A 970 1.63 21.90 -40.26
CA VAL A 970 1.21 20.57 -39.79
C VAL A 970 2.45 19.81 -39.34
N ARG A 971 2.46 19.37 -38.09
CA ARG A 971 3.59 18.65 -37.47
C ARG A 971 3.37 17.15 -37.49
N GLN A 972 2.13 16.73 -37.35
CA GLN A 972 1.71 15.33 -37.38
C GLN A 972 0.35 15.23 -38.06
N TYR A 973 0.03 14.06 -38.60
CA TYR A 973 -1.33 13.72 -38.98
C TYR A 973 -1.68 12.34 -38.45
N THR A 974 -2.97 12.11 -38.20
CA THR A 974 -3.48 10.80 -37.78
C THR A 974 -4.43 10.23 -38.82
N LEU A 975 -4.46 8.91 -38.94
CA LEU A 975 -5.45 8.18 -39.72
C LEU A 975 -6.05 7.11 -38.80
N THR A 976 -7.38 6.99 -38.80
CA THR A 976 -8.09 5.97 -38.00
C THR A 976 -8.76 4.95 -38.90
N SER A 977 -8.44 3.66 -38.72
CA SER A 977 -9.07 2.56 -39.48
C SER A 977 -10.57 2.48 -39.21
N ALA A 978 -11.35 2.07 -40.21
CA ALA A 978 -12.78 1.83 -40.03
C ALA A 978 -13.07 0.45 -39.42
N ASP A 979 -14.34 0.17 -39.14
CA ASP A 979 -14.78 -0.91 -38.27
C ASP A 979 -14.86 -2.30 -38.92
N ASP A 980 -15.15 -2.41 -40.22
CA ASP A 980 -15.63 -3.67 -40.81
C ASP A 980 -14.84 -4.23 -42.00
N LEU A 981 -14.11 -3.42 -42.78
CA LEU A 981 -13.41 -3.88 -43.98
C LEU A 981 -11.88 -3.63 -43.98
N PRO A 982 -11.06 -4.48 -43.34
CA PRO A 982 -9.59 -4.32 -43.32
C PRO A 982 -8.94 -4.15 -44.70
N GLY A 983 -9.47 -4.84 -45.72
CA GLY A 983 -9.00 -4.70 -47.10
C GLY A 983 -9.16 -3.30 -47.70
N GLY A 984 -10.02 -2.47 -47.12
CA GLY A 984 -10.34 -1.12 -47.57
C GLY A 984 -9.58 -0.02 -46.84
N ASP A 985 -8.72 -0.32 -45.87
CA ASP A 985 -7.95 0.72 -45.18
C ASP A 985 -6.80 1.26 -46.06
N PRO A 986 -6.38 2.53 -45.89
CA PRO A 986 -5.23 3.07 -46.61
C PRO A 986 -3.95 2.27 -46.32
N ARG A 987 -3.26 1.84 -47.38
CA ARG A 987 -1.96 1.14 -47.30
C ARG A 987 -0.80 2.03 -47.70
N SER A 988 -0.99 2.87 -48.72
CA SER A 988 0.06 3.76 -49.25
C SER A 988 -0.54 5.10 -49.68
N TRP A 989 0.16 6.19 -49.41
CA TRP A 989 -0.35 7.53 -49.71
C TRP A 989 0.77 8.57 -49.81
N VAL A 990 0.42 9.73 -50.36
CA VAL A 990 1.25 10.93 -50.39
C VAL A 990 0.47 12.05 -49.71
N LEU A 991 1.06 12.69 -48.70
CA LEU A 991 0.56 13.92 -48.09
C LEU A 991 1.23 15.11 -48.76
N GLN A 992 0.45 16.11 -49.16
CA GLN A 992 0.96 17.29 -49.84
C GLN A 992 0.41 18.58 -49.23
N GLY A 993 1.24 19.60 -49.11
CA GLY A 993 0.88 20.94 -48.65
C GLY A 993 0.83 21.94 -49.81
N SER A 994 -0.03 22.94 -49.69
CA SER A 994 -0.15 24.04 -50.66
C SER A 994 -0.54 25.36 -49.99
N ALA A 995 0.06 26.46 -50.45
CA ALA A 995 -0.29 27.81 -50.01
C ALA A 995 -1.52 28.37 -50.74
N ASP A 996 -1.74 27.96 -52.00
CA ASP A 996 -2.75 28.53 -52.91
C ASP A 996 -3.85 27.52 -53.32
N GLY A 997 -3.70 26.25 -52.96
CA GLY A 997 -4.61 25.15 -53.35
C GLY A 997 -4.35 24.61 -54.76
N VAL A 998 -3.36 25.14 -55.47
CA VAL A 998 -3.05 24.82 -56.88
C VAL A 998 -1.67 24.22 -57.02
N THR A 999 -0.67 24.82 -56.37
CA THR A 999 0.73 24.38 -56.36
C THR A 999 0.97 23.51 -55.14
N TRP A 1000 1.29 22.24 -55.36
CA TRP A 1000 1.38 21.25 -54.28
C TRP A 1000 2.80 20.74 -54.10
N THR A 1001 3.24 20.71 -52.84
CA THR A 1001 4.53 20.19 -52.42
C THR A 1001 4.30 18.93 -51.61
N THR A 1002 4.99 17.85 -51.91
CA THR A 1002 4.94 16.64 -51.07
C THR A 1002 5.60 16.91 -49.72
N VAL A 1003 4.85 16.69 -48.64
CA VAL A 1003 5.30 16.89 -47.26
C VAL A 1003 5.59 15.57 -46.56
N ASP A 1004 4.90 14.50 -46.96
CA ASP A 1004 5.16 13.13 -46.48
C ASP A 1004 4.69 12.10 -47.52
N ALA A 1005 5.26 10.89 -47.48
CA ALA A 1005 4.84 9.76 -48.30
C ALA A 1005 5.02 8.45 -47.52
N ARG A 1006 3.99 7.60 -47.54
CA ARG A 1006 3.97 6.32 -46.83
C ARG A 1006 3.64 5.18 -47.78
N THR A 1007 4.26 4.04 -47.52
CA THR A 1007 4.03 2.78 -48.22
C THR A 1007 3.93 1.64 -47.22
N ASP A 1008 3.10 0.64 -47.53
CA ASP A 1008 2.96 -0.58 -46.74
C ASP A 1008 2.62 -0.37 -45.27
N VAL A 1009 1.67 0.53 -45.00
CA VAL A 1009 1.15 0.77 -43.65
C VAL A 1009 -0.06 -0.12 -43.36
N ASP A 1010 -0.01 -0.81 -42.21
CA ASP A 1010 -1.07 -1.71 -41.74
C ASP A 1010 -1.82 -1.14 -40.52
N PHE A 1011 -3.10 -1.47 -40.40
CA PHE A 1011 -3.88 -1.26 -39.18
C PHE A 1011 -4.20 -2.62 -38.58
N ALA A 1012 -3.44 -2.99 -37.54
CA ALA A 1012 -3.53 -4.30 -36.90
C ALA A 1012 -4.89 -4.52 -36.24
N ASP A 1013 -5.51 -3.44 -35.76
CA ASP A 1013 -6.82 -3.44 -35.13
C ASP A 1013 -7.82 -2.54 -35.88
N ARG A 1014 -9.11 -2.72 -35.56
CA ARG A 1014 -10.20 -1.88 -36.07
C ARG A 1014 -10.35 -0.65 -35.20
N ARG A 1015 -10.78 0.47 -35.78
CA ARG A 1015 -10.86 1.77 -35.10
C ARG A 1015 -9.55 2.13 -34.40
N GLN A 1016 -8.44 1.76 -35.03
CA GLN A 1016 -7.10 2.04 -34.56
C GLN A 1016 -6.64 3.38 -35.14
N THR A 1017 -6.27 4.31 -34.26
CA THR A 1017 -5.68 5.58 -34.66
C THR A 1017 -4.16 5.45 -34.76
N ARG A 1018 -3.58 5.74 -35.93
CA ARG A 1018 -2.13 5.79 -36.12
C ARG A 1018 -1.67 7.21 -36.43
N ALA A 1019 -0.57 7.62 -35.82
CA ALA A 1019 0.04 8.93 -36.01
C ALA A 1019 1.29 8.86 -36.91
N PHE A 1020 1.52 9.92 -37.67
CA PHE A 1020 2.63 10.03 -38.61
C PHE A 1020 3.25 11.42 -38.51
N GLY A 1021 4.58 11.50 -38.46
CA GLY A 1021 5.32 12.75 -38.42
C GLY A 1021 5.39 13.42 -39.79
N VAL A 1022 5.37 14.75 -39.81
CA VAL A 1022 5.60 15.56 -41.02
C VAL A 1022 6.95 16.26 -40.89
N ALA A 1023 7.82 16.07 -41.89
CA ALA A 1023 9.12 16.73 -41.91
C ALA A 1023 8.98 18.21 -42.30
N GLY A 1024 9.75 19.08 -41.65
CA GLY A 1024 9.80 20.51 -41.96
C GLY A 1024 8.93 21.39 -41.06
N GLY A 1025 8.81 22.67 -41.43
CA GLY A 1025 8.08 23.68 -40.67
C GLY A 1025 7.40 24.73 -41.55
N GLU A 1026 7.20 24.39 -42.82
CA GLU A 1026 6.48 25.25 -43.75
C GLU A 1026 5.00 25.32 -43.37
N THR A 1027 4.42 26.51 -43.54
CA THR A 1027 3.00 26.74 -43.29
C THR A 1027 2.20 26.59 -44.57
N TYR A 1028 1.14 25.80 -44.54
CA TYR A 1028 0.25 25.59 -45.69
C TYR A 1028 -1.17 26.04 -45.35
N ALA A 1029 -1.90 26.53 -46.36
CA ALA A 1029 -3.33 26.84 -46.23
C ALA A 1029 -4.22 25.66 -46.65
N TRP A 1030 -3.65 24.72 -47.40
CA TRP A 1030 -4.30 23.53 -47.92
C TRP A 1030 -3.40 22.33 -47.72
N VAL A 1031 -4.01 21.19 -47.40
CA VAL A 1031 -3.34 19.89 -47.31
C VAL A 1031 -4.18 18.89 -48.09
N ARG A 1032 -3.54 17.98 -48.82
CA ARG A 1032 -4.25 16.87 -49.46
C ARG A 1032 -3.56 15.54 -49.17
N LEU A 1033 -4.36 14.55 -48.81
CA LEU A 1033 -3.97 13.16 -48.64
C LEU A 1033 -4.39 12.38 -49.88
N GLN A 1034 -3.42 11.96 -50.69
CA GLN A 1034 -3.65 11.14 -51.86
C GLN A 1034 -3.36 9.67 -51.51
N VAL A 1035 -4.41 8.89 -51.24
CA VAL A 1035 -4.29 7.44 -51.04
C VAL A 1035 -4.08 6.77 -52.38
N THR A 1036 -2.94 6.10 -52.51
CA THR A 1036 -2.47 5.47 -53.77
C THR A 1036 -2.66 3.97 -53.80
N ALA A 1037 -2.86 3.32 -52.64
CA ALA A 1037 -3.23 1.92 -52.53
C ALA A 1037 -3.95 1.65 -51.20
N ASN A 1038 -4.83 0.65 -51.21
CA ASN A 1038 -5.40 -0.01 -50.02
C ASN A 1038 -4.94 -1.48 -49.96
N HIS A 1039 -5.55 -2.27 -49.08
CA HIS A 1039 -5.25 -3.69 -48.88
C HIS A 1039 -6.01 -4.64 -49.83
N GLY A 1040 -6.38 -4.16 -51.02
CA GLY A 1040 -6.92 -4.98 -52.10
C GLY A 1040 -8.45 -5.03 -52.19
N ALA A 1041 -9.18 -4.26 -51.37
CA ALA A 1041 -10.63 -4.12 -51.53
C ALA A 1041 -11.01 -3.20 -52.69
N GLY A 1042 -12.20 -3.39 -53.26
CA GLY A 1042 -12.76 -2.52 -54.30
C GLY A 1042 -13.19 -1.13 -53.79
N GLN A 1043 -13.17 -0.90 -52.48
CA GLN A 1043 -13.53 0.35 -51.83
C GLN A 1043 -12.46 0.77 -50.84
N LEU A 1044 -12.34 2.08 -50.63
CA LEU A 1044 -11.52 2.69 -49.58
C LEU A 1044 -12.44 3.10 -48.44
N GLN A 1045 -11.97 2.94 -47.20
CA GLN A 1045 -12.63 3.42 -46.00
C GLN A 1045 -11.65 4.07 -45.03
N LEU A 1046 -12.12 5.06 -44.28
CA LEU A 1046 -11.37 5.70 -43.21
C LEU A 1046 -12.37 6.28 -42.20
N ALA A 1047 -12.10 6.13 -40.91
CA ALA A 1047 -12.98 6.64 -39.86
C ALA A 1047 -12.69 8.10 -39.52
N GLU A 1048 -11.41 8.50 -39.41
CA GLU A 1048 -11.04 9.86 -39.06
C GLU A 1048 -9.67 10.27 -39.65
N LEU A 1049 -9.49 11.56 -39.90
CA LEU A 1049 -8.25 12.22 -40.30
C LEU A 1049 -8.02 13.49 -39.48
N GLN A 1050 -6.92 13.57 -38.73
CA GLN A 1050 -6.52 14.84 -38.08
C GLN A 1050 -5.24 15.40 -38.70
N LEU A 1051 -5.16 16.72 -38.83
CA LEU A 1051 -3.98 17.47 -39.26
C LEU A 1051 -3.52 18.36 -38.09
N LEU A 1052 -2.57 17.84 -37.30
CA LEU A 1052 -2.16 18.41 -36.02
C LEU A 1052 -1.10 19.51 -36.22
N GLY A 1053 -1.41 20.75 -35.83
CA GLY A 1053 -0.54 21.93 -36.05
C GLY A 1053 -0.77 23.15 -35.17
#